data_AF-A0A3C0NAI0-F1
#
_entry.id   AF-A0A3C0NAI0-F1
#
_cell.length_a   1.000
_cell.length_b   1.000
_cell.length_c   1.000
_cell.angle_alpha   90.00
_cell.angle_beta   90.00
_cell.angle_gamma   90.00
#
_symmetry.space_group_name_H-M   'P 1'
#
loop_
_entity.id
_entity.type
_entity.pdbx_description
1 polymer ?
#
loop_
_entity_poly.entity_id
_entity_poly.type
_entity_poly.pdbx_seq_one_letter_code
_entity_poly.pdbx_strand_id
1 'polypeptide(L)'
;MSNTFIFSDIKNHWAQESIVQLLARNWVSGYPDSSFRPNASVTRAEFAALIAKAFANMPPIRSGITFKDVPSNYWANSAIQVAYRAGFISGYPDRTFKPNQVIPRVEALVALVSGLKYKVSTIPGEILSKYFDDAAQIPNYAVEAIAIATQKRLVVNYPNIKRLNPNQNATRAEIAAFICRALKIPGVPLQYVPGMEFVVIPPQFAQADSFSEGLARVKIGNKWGYIDKKGKLVIQPQFDEAASFSEGLALVKNYQIVSLQVVTNGDIGVTEIRGVWITTTDSTVLNSKQNIASAMDFLAQTGFNVVFPVVWNNAYTIYPSAVMRDTFGREINPRFVGRDPLAELIVEAKRVGLAVIPWFEYGFASSFNQNGGALLTKKPEWSALDSSGNLLKKNNFEWMNALDPDVQQFMLSLILEVAKNYDVTGIQGDDRLPALPSEGSYDSKTIQRYEQQFNQKPPQNFKETQWLQWRADILTDFLTRLYQEVIAIKPNLVISIAPSVYPWGFQEYLQDTQTWIDQGLVDLIHPQLYRRDLESYKQYIDRLVTQQFTSLQLPFLVPGILIKVGSYRISPELLLQQIKYNRDRNIQGEVFFFYEGLREDNDALAKVLREGPYAQPAPFNLSKVKEQGFTRQRLSGKYSYIDSSGKSILQPRFDWVDSFSNGLTKVKMGYKWGYVDKTVKLVVRLRFDDAELFTVSNSAGLSYSLALIKIGGKYGYIDTTGKVIIQPQFDNADSFKEGLAAVQINSKYGYIDNTGKVVIQPQFDEATFFNEGLARVKLTEKYGYIDSTGQVVIQPQFDAAGSFSEGLAQVAIANQWGYINSAGQIAIALQFDGAEAFKEGLAAVKIDDLWGYIDKTGKLVIQPDFNEAKSFREGLALVNVGDKWGYIKPLS
;
A
#
# COMPACT_ATOMS: atom_id res chain seq x y z
N MET A 1 9.35 28.28 -0.62
CA MET A 1 9.82 29.68 -0.49
C MET A 1 10.70 29.98 -1.69
N SER A 2 10.46 31.12 -2.32
CA SER A 2 11.05 31.55 -3.60
C SER A 2 12.58 31.61 -3.55
N ASN A 3 13.25 30.91 -4.48
CA ASN A 3 14.67 31.06 -4.77
C ASN A 3 14.91 32.45 -5.39
N THR A 4 15.10 33.46 -4.55
CA THR A 4 15.61 34.76 -4.97
C THR A 4 17.10 34.58 -5.26
N PHE A 5 17.49 34.52 -6.53
CA PHE A 5 18.90 34.48 -6.91
C PHE A 5 19.58 35.74 -6.38
N ILE A 6 20.49 35.58 -5.41
CA ILE A 6 21.18 36.71 -4.77
C ILE A 6 22.13 37.41 -5.77
N PHE A 7 22.69 36.68 -6.75
CA PHE A 7 23.52 37.22 -7.82
C PHE A 7 23.18 36.58 -9.18
N SER A 8 23.11 37.39 -10.23
CA SER A 8 22.73 36.92 -11.58
C SER A 8 23.84 36.15 -12.29
N ASP A 9 25.10 36.43 -11.95
CA ASP A 9 26.31 35.91 -12.61
C ASP A 9 26.74 34.51 -12.13
N ILE A 10 26.06 33.96 -11.12
CA ILE A 10 26.27 32.57 -10.67
C ILE A 10 25.20 31.61 -11.21
N LYS A 11 24.15 32.12 -11.87
CA LYS A 11 23.08 31.28 -12.40
C LYS A 11 23.65 30.30 -13.44
N ASN A 12 23.40 29.02 -13.25
CA ASN A 12 23.95 27.91 -14.06
C ASN A 12 25.47 27.75 -14.00
N HIS A 13 26.15 28.42 -13.06
CA HIS A 13 27.59 28.24 -12.85
C HIS A 13 27.86 26.90 -12.14
N TRP A 14 28.93 26.19 -12.49
CA TRP A 14 29.24 24.86 -11.93
C TRP A 14 29.40 24.85 -10.40
N ALA A 15 29.82 25.98 -9.83
CA ALA A 15 30.01 26.19 -8.39
C ALA A 15 28.84 26.93 -7.70
N GLN A 16 27.70 27.11 -8.37
CA GLN A 16 26.56 27.90 -7.86
C GLN A 16 26.17 27.50 -6.43
N GLU A 17 25.92 26.21 -6.20
CA GLU A 17 25.49 25.69 -4.89
C GLU A 17 26.55 25.90 -3.81
N SER A 18 27.83 25.69 -4.12
CA SER A 18 28.93 25.96 -3.19
C SER A 18 28.95 27.43 -2.78
N ILE A 19 28.79 28.35 -3.73
CA ILE A 19 28.76 29.79 -3.45
C ILE A 19 27.56 30.15 -2.57
N VAL A 20 26.37 29.62 -2.87
CA VAL A 20 25.14 29.83 -2.07
C VAL A 20 25.33 29.35 -0.63
N GLN A 21 25.97 28.20 -0.42
CA GLN A 21 26.22 27.66 0.91
C GLN A 21 27.17 28.52 1.74
N LEU A 22 28.20 29.10 1.12
CA LEU A 22 29.12 30.02 1.80
C LEU A 22 28.47 31.39 2.08
N LEU A 23 27.57 31.85 1.20
CA LEU A 23 26.79 33.07 1.41
C LEU A 23 25.83 32.93 2.60
N ALA A 24 25.12 31.81 2.69
CA ALA A 24 24.20 31.53 3.80
C ALA A 24 24.89 31.54 5.18
N ARG A 25 26.22 31.37 5.21
CA ARG A 25 27.06 31.37 6.42
C ARG A 25 27.79 32.71 6.64
N ASN A 26 27.55 33.72 5.81
CA ASN A 26 28.23 35.02 5.83
C ASN A 26 29.76 34.93 5.66
N TRP A 27 30.25 33.90 4.99
CA TRP A 27 31.70 33.70 4.79
C TRP A 27 32.23 34.45 3.56
N VAL A 28 31.43 34.48 2.49
CA VAL A 28 31.70 35.26 1.29
C VAL A 28 30.63 36.34 1.11
N SER A 29 30.92 37.36 0.31
CA SER A 29 29.99 38.41 -0.07
C SER A 29 30.16 38.76 -1.55
N GLY A 30 29.11 39.31 -2.15
CA GLY A 30 29.16 39.89 -3.50
C GLY A 30 29.73 41.31 -3.50
N TYR A 31 29.77 41.89 -4.69
CA TYR A 31 30.20 43.26 -4.95
C TYR A 31 29.00 44.22 -4.91
N PRO A 32 29.24 45.54 -4.75
CA PRO A 32 28.18 46.56 -4.74
C PRO A 32 27.29 46.57 -5.99
N ASP A 33 27.80 46.06 -7.12
CA ASP A 33 27.07 45.92 -8.39
C ASP A 33 26.16 44.67 -8.44
N SER A 34 25.95 43.99 -7.31
CA SER A 34 25.16 42.76 -7.22
C SER A 34 25.71 41.59 -8.06
N SER A 35 27.02 41.54 -8.28
CA SER A 35 27.74 40.38 -8.84
C SER A 35 28.53 39.61 -7.78
N PHE A 36 28.79 38.32 -8.00
CA PHE A 36 29.74 37.55 -7.18
C PHE A 36 31.13 37.44 -7.80
N ARG A 37 31.21 37.51 -9.13
CA ARG A 37 32.40 37.32 -9.99
C ARG A 37 33.07 35.96 -9.76
N PRO A 38 32.39 34.83 -10.02
CA PRO A 38 32.90 33.49 -9.67
C PRO A 38 34.24 33.13 -10.32
N ASN A 39 34.51 33.65 -11.51
CA ASN A 39 35.75 33.39 -12.26
C ASN A 39 36.89 34.38 -11.95
N ALA A 40 36.65 35.38 -11.09
CA ALA A 40 37.71 36.31 -10.70
C ALA A 40 38.73 35.61 -9.79
N SER A 41 40.00 35.95 -10.00
CA SER A 41 41.11 35.46 -9.20
C SER A 41 41.07 35.96 -7.75
N VAL A 42 41.58 35.17 -6.82
CA VAL A 42 41.61 35.49 -5.38
C VAL A 42 43.03 35.86 -4.96
N THR A 43 43.18 36.95 -4.22
CA THR A 43 44.46 37.34 -3.61
C THR A 43 44.77 36.53 -2.34
N ARG A 44 46.03 36.44 -1.95
CA ARG A 44 46.46 35.77 -0.71
C ARG A 44 45.78 36.35 0.54
N ALA A 45 45.54 37.66 0.58
CA ALA A 45 44.80 38.32 1.66
C ALA A 45 43.32 37.92 1.69
N GLU A 46 42.64 37.89 0.55
CA GLU A 46 41.25 37.45 0.45
C GLU A 46 41.08 35.98 0.82
N PHE A 47 41.99 35.11 0.36
CA PHE A 47 42.00 33.71 0.74
C PHE A 47 42.19 33.54 2.25
N ALA A 48 43.13 34.27 2.87
CA ALA A 48 43.33 34.23 4.32
C ALA A 48 42.10 34.73 5.10
N ALA A 49 41.43 35.78 4.62
CA ALA A 49 40.17 36.28 5.18
C ALA A 49 39.06 35.23 5.16
N LEU A 50 38.95 34.49 4.06
CA LEU A 50 37.96 33.43 3.93
C LEU A 50 38.29 32.22 4.82
N ILE A 51 39.56 31.78 4.87
CA ILE A 51 40.01 30.71 5.77
C ILE A 51 39.76 31.08 7.23
N ALA A 52 40.08 32.32 7.64
CA ALA A 52 39.87 32.78 9.01
C ALA A 52 38.40 32.74 9.43
N LYS A 53 37.46 32.97 8.50
CA LYS A 53 36.02 32.84 8.75
C LYS A 53 35.57 31.37 8.76
N ALA A 54 35.94 30.61 7.74
CA ALA A 54 35.49 29.23 7.53
C ALA A 54 36.02 28.26 8.61
N PHE A 55 37.22 28.54 9.15
CA PHE A 55 37.90 27.72 10.15
C PHE A 55 38.17 28.48 11.46
N ALA A 56 37.30 29.43 11.83
CA ALA A 56 37.46 30.31 12.98
C ALA A 56 37.67 29.57 14.32
N ASN A 57 37.21 28.33 14.43
CA ASN A 57 37.31 27.50 15.64
C ASN A 57 38.62 26.70 15.74
N MET A 58 39.54 26.80 14.76
CA MET A 58 40.79 26.07 14.79
C MET A 58 41.79 26.71 15.78
N PRO A 59 42.36 25.94 16.73
CA PRO A 59 43.26 26.49 17.72
C PRO A 59 44.59 26.95 17.08
N PRO A 60 45.23 28.01 17.62
CA PRO A 60 46.53 28.43 17.15
C PRO A 60 47.59 27.38 17.46
N ILE A 61 48.43 27.04 16.47
CA ILE A 61 49.50 26.04 16.56
C ILE A 61 50.90 26.67 16.58
N ARG A 62 50.98 27.98 16.29
CA ARG A 62 52.21 28.78 16.36
C ARG A 62 51.92 30.21 16.80
N SER A 63 52.94 30.88 17.33
CA SER A 63 52.88 32.29 17.72
C SER A 63 52.64 33.19 16.50
N GLY A 64 52.07 34.38 16.72
CA GLY A 64 51.90 35.37 15.65
C GLY A 64 53.24 35.89 15.10
N ILE A 65 53.21 36.45 13.90
CA ILE A 65 54.39 37.00 13.22
C ILE A 65 54.09 38.38 12.64
N THR A 66 55.05 39.29 12.66
CA THR A 66 54.94 40.57 11.94
C THR A 66 55.52 40.43 10.53
N PHE A 67 54.67 40.55 9.50
CA PHE A 67 55.10 40.58 8.11
C PHE A 67 55.49 42.01 7.69
N LYS A 68 56.58 42.14 6.91
CA LYS A 68 57.13 43.44 6.50
C LYS A 68 56.18 44.25 5.61
N ASP A 69 55.34 43.57 4.85
CA ASP A 69 54.45 44.11 3.82
C ASP A 69 52.97 44.07 4.22
N VAL A 70 52.66 43.82 5.50
CA VAL A 70 51.30 43.84 6.04
C VAL A 70 51.24 44.80 7.24
N PRO A 71 50.93 46.09 7.01
CA PRO A 71 50.74 47.06 8.09
C PRO A 71 49.70 46.61 9.13
N SER A 72 49.82 47.08 10.36
CA SER A 72 48.88 46.74 11.45
C SER A 72 47.44 47.18 11.16
N ASN A 73 47.26 48.25 10.39
CA ASN A 73 45.95 48.76 9.94
C ASN A 73 45.48 48.18 8.60
N TYR A 74 46.22 47.23 7.99
CA TYR A 74 45.77 46.57 6.76
C TYR A 74 44.50 45.77 7.02
N TRP A 75 43.50 45.88 6.13
CA TRP A 75 42.15 45.33 6.35
C TRP A 75 42.13 43.83 6.68
N ALA A 76 43.05 43.05 6.10
CA ALA A 76 43.15 41.61 6.32
C ALA A 76 44.19 41.23 7.40
N ASN A 77 44.83 42.17 8.10
CA ASN A 77 45.90 41.87 9.06
C ASN A 77 45.48 40.82 10.09
N SER A 78 44.33 41.03 10.75
CA SER A 78 43.78 40.10 11.74
C SER A 78 43.50 38.71 11.13
N ALA A 79 42.85 38.66 9.96
CA ALA A 79 42.57 37.41 9.27
C ALA A 79 43.85 36.65 8.87
N ILE A 80 44.86 37.36 8.38
CA ILE A 80 46.17 36.80 8.04
C ILE A 80 46.82 36.19 9.29
N GLN A 81 46.75 36.88 10.44
CA GLN A 81 47.24 36.32 11.71
C GLN A 81 46.47 35.06 12.12
N VAL A 82 45.14 35.05 12.00
CA VAL A 82 44.33 33.86 12.33
C VAL A 82 44.72 32.67 11.45
N ALA A 83 44.70 32.84 10.14
CA ALA A 83 45.06 31.77 9.19
C ALA A 83 46.53 31.33 9.35
N TYR A 84 47.45 32.26 9.63
CA TYR A 84 48.84 31.94 9.91
C TYR A 84 48.98 31.12 11.19
N ARG A 85 48.43 31.59 12.31
CA ARG A 85 48.56 30.94 13.61
C ARG A 85 47.89 29.58 13.62
N ALA A 86 46.80 29.39 12.89
CA ALA A 86 46.12 28.11 12.72
C ALA A 86 46.88 27.13 11.77
N GLY A 87 47.94 27.59 11.10
CA GLY A 87 48.79 26.74 10.25
C GLY A 87 48.33 26.57 8.81
N PHE A 88 47.30 27.29 8.37
CA PHE A 88 46.79 27.19 6.99
C PHE A 88 47.72 27.89 6.00
N ILE A 89 48.20 29.10 6.30
CA ILE A 89 49.03 29.86 5.35
C ILE A 89 50.33 30.31 5.99
N SER A 90 51.43 30.25 5.25
CA SER A 90 52.74 30.78 5.68
C SER A 90 53.16 31.97 4.80
N GLY A 91 54.00 32.85 5.37
CA GLY A 91 54.72 33.85 4.58
C GLY A 91 55.98 33.28 3.95
N TYR A 92 56.71 34.13 3.24
CA TYR A 92 57.96 33.77 2.57
C TYR A 92 59.16 33.90 3.53
N PRO A 93 60.30 33.25 3.22
CA PRO A 93 61.50 33.29 4.06
C PRO A 93 62.03 34.71 4.37
N ASP A 94 61.75 35.68 3.50
CA ASP A 94 62.15 37.09 3.64
C ASP A 94 61.28 37.91 4.62
N ARG A 95 60.32 37.24 5.29
CA ARG A 95 59.29 37.79 6.18
C ARG A 95 58.24 38.67 5.48
N THR A 96 57.98 38.43 4.20
CA THR A 96 56.82 38.99 3.48
C THR A 96 55.65 38.01 3.44
N PHE A 97 54.42 38.53 3.29
CA PHE A 97 53.20 37.73 3.09
C PHE A 97 52.69 37.80 1.65
N LYS A 98 52.96 38.91 0.95
CA LYS A 98 52.49 39.29 -0.39
C LYS A 98 50.96 39.33 -0.48
N PRO A 99 50.28 40.21 0.28
CA PRO A 99 48.83 40.18 0.44
C PRO A 99 48.04 40.37 -0.86
N ASN A 100 48.55 41.17 -1.80
CA ASN A 100 47.90 41.45 -3.09
C ASN A 100 48.28 40.46 -4.20
N GLN A 101 49.19 39.50 -3.94
CA GLN A 101 49.53 38.48 -4.91
C GLN A 101 48.34 37.52 -5.07
N VAL A 102 48.00 37.20 -6.31
CA VAL A 102 46.98 36.20 -6.63
C VAL A 102 47.49 34.81 -6.23
N ILE A 103 46.66 34.04 -5.53
CA ILE A 103 47.04 32.72 -5.03
C ILE A 103 46.90 31.64 -6.12
N PRO A 104 47.94 30.84 -6.41
CA PRO A 104 47.82 29.67 -7.28
C PRO A 104 46.92 28.59 -6.67
N ARG A 105 46.25 27.79 -7.52
CA ARG A 105 45.42 26.64 -7.10
C ARG A 105 46.19 25.68 -6.19
N VAL A 106 47.44 25.38 -6.52
CA VAL A 106 48.29 24.50 -5.72
C VAL A 106 48.52 25.05 -4.30
N GLU A 107 48.82 26.35 -4.16
CA GLU A 107 49.04 26.96 -2.85
C GLU A 107 47.78 26.94 -1.98
N ALA A 108 46.60 27.14 -2.57
CA ALA A 108 45.33 27.09 -1.84
C ALA A 108 45.04 25.68 -1.29
N LEU A 109 45.32 24.63 -2.06
CA LEU A 109 45.14 23.23 -1.63
C LEU A 109 46.19 22.82 -0.58
N VAL A 110 47.46 23.21 -0.76
CA VAL A 110 48.52 23.01 0.24
C VAL A 110 48.13 23.67 1.56
N ALA A 111 47.55 24.86 1.50
CA ALA A 111 47.12 25.58 2.69
C ALA A 111 46.02 24.83 3.47
N LEU A 112 45.02 24.27 2.77
CA LEU A 112 43.97 23.47 3.39
C LEU A 112 44.52 22.19 4.03
N VAL A 113 45.39 21.46 3.32
CA VAL A 113 46.00 20.23 3.84
C VAL A 113 46.85 20.50 5.08
N SER A 114 47.64 21.57 5.04
CA SER A 114 48.51 21.98 6.16
C SER A 114 47.70 22.35 7.40
N GLY A 115 46.67 23.19 7.23
CA GLY A 115 45.83 23.63 8.35
C GLY A 115 44.97 22.53 8.95
N LEU A 116 44.48 21.59 8.13
CA LEU A 116 43.69 20.45 8.58
C LEU A 116 44.52 19.31 9.19
N LYS A 117 45.86 19.42 9.14
CA LYS A 117 46.81 18.45 9.73
C LYS A 117 46.58 17.01 9.27
N TYR A 118 46.23 16.83 8.00
CA TYR A 118 46.09 15.47 7.46
C TYR A 118 47.44 14.74 7.51
N LYS A 119 47.43 13.51 8.03
CA LYS A 119 48.61 12.64 8.11
C LYS A 119 48.82 11.87 6.82
N VAL A 120 50.08 11.58 6.53
CA VAL A 120 50.57 10.86 5.35
C VAL A 120 50.32 9.36 5.52
N SER A 121 49.78 8.70 4.49
CA SER A 121 49.61 7.23 4.48
C SER A 121 49.91 6.58 3.12
N THR A 122 50.44 7.34 2.15
CA THR A 122 50.49 6.89 0.75
C THR A 122 51.72 7.36 0.00
N ILE A 123 52.05 6.66 -1.09
CA ILE A 123 53.11 7.02 -2.05
C ILE A 123 52.57 8.14 -2.97
N PRO A 124 53.05 9.40 -2.85
CA PRO A 124 52.43 10.53 -3.54
C PRO A 124 52.44 10.42 -5.07
N GLY A 125 53.52 9.89 -5.65
CA GLY A 125 53.69 9.81 -7.11
C GLY A 125 52.61 8.97 -7.81
N GLU A 126 52.27 7.80 -7.25
CA GLU A 126 51.27 6.90 -7.85
C GLU A 126 49.87 7.52 -7.85
N ILE A 127 49.49 8.18 -6.76
CA ILE A 127 48.19 8.87 -6.66
C ILE A 127 48.08 9.97 -7.71
N LEU A 128 49.11 10.81 -7.81
CA LEU A 128 49.07 11.96 -8.71
C LEU A 128 49.03 11.52 -10.18
N SER A 129 49.88 10.55 -10.57
CA SER A 129 49.87 10.02 -11.93
C SER A 129 48.59 9.27 -12.29
N LYS A 130 47.90 8.68 -11.30
CA LYS A 130 46.60 8.03 -11.51
C LYS A 130 45.49 9.05 -11.84
N TYR A 131 45.47 10.19 -11.16
CA TYR A 131 44.35 11.13 -11.23
C TYR A 131 44.60 12.36 -12.12
N PHE A 132 45.86 12.73 -12.39
CA PHE A 132 46.18 13.98 -13.10
C PHE A 132 47.13 13.78 -14.28
N ASP A 133 46.70 14.23 -15.47
CA ASP A 133 47.50 14.24 -16.70
C ASP A 133 48.62 15.29 -16.63
N ASP A 134 48.49 16.30 -15.77
CA ASP A 134 49.46 17.37 -15.52
C ASP A 134 50.21 17.23 -14.19
N ALA A 135 50.28 16.01 -13.63
CA ALA A 135 50.99 15.74 -12.38
C ALA A 135 52.44 16.27 -12.39
N ALA A 136 53.13 16.23 -13.53
CA ALA A 136 54.50 16.74 -13.69
C ALA A 136 54.64 18.25 -13.51
N GLN A 137 53.53 19.03 -13.57
CA GLN A 137 53.55 20.47 -13.35
C GLN A 137 53.42 20.86 -11.87
N ILE A 138 53.17 19.89 -10.98
CA ILE A 138 53.04 20.12 -9.54
C ILE A 138 54.44 20.42 -8.97
N PRO A 139 54.66 21.59 -8.34
CA PRO A 139 55.94 21.92 -7.73
C PRO A 139 56.34 20.88 -6.67
N ASN A 140 57.64 20.57 -6.58
CA ASN A 140 58.17 19.56 -5.64
C ASN A 140 57.73 19.79 -4.18
N TYR A 141 57.63 21.05 -3.74
CA TYR A 141 57.19 21.39 -2.38
C TYR A 141 55.72 21.02 -2.10
N ALA A 142 54.91 20.84 -3.15
CA ALA A 142 53.47 20.62 -3.06
C ALA A 142 53.05 19.17 -3.36
N VAL A 143 53.93 18.35 -3.95
CA VAL A 143 53.63 16.96 -4.38
C VAL A 143 52.91 16.17 -3.29
N GLU A 144 53.47 16.16 -2.09
CA GLU A 144 52.90 15.42 -0.95
C GLU A 144 51.52 15.94 -0.55
N ALA A 145 51.40 17.26 -0.39
CA ALA A 145 50.14 17.89 0.02
C ALA A 145 49.04 17.73 -1.04
N ILE A 146 49.36 17.77 -2.33
CA ILE A 146 48.35 17.55 -3.38
C ILE A 146 47.92 16.09 -3.42
N ALA A 147 48.83 15.13 -3.23
CA ALA A 147 48.45 13.73 -3.14
C ALA A 147 47.47 13.49 -1.97
N ILE A 148 47.74 14.12 -0.81
CA ILE A 148 46.84 14.10 0.35
C ILE A 148 45.50 14.78 0.02
N ALA A 149 45.52 15.96 -0.63
CA ALA A 149 44.31 16.68 -1.00
C ALA A 149 43.41 15.83 -1.93
N THR A 150 44.01 15.12 -2.87
CA THR A 150 43.29 14.20 -3.78
C THR A 150 42.69 13.03 -3.02
N GLN A 151 43.49 12.36 -2.17
CA GLN A 151 43.02 11.22 -1.38
C GLN A 151 41.89 11.62 -0.41
N LYS A 152 41.98 12.82 0.17
CA LYS A 152 40.95 13.41 1.04
C LYS A 152 39.82 14.11 0.26
N ARG A 153 39.78 13.96 -1.06
CA ARG A 153 38.74 14.48 -1.97
C ARG A 153 38.48 15.99 -1.81
N LEU A 154 39.54 16.76 -1.56
CA LEU A 154 39.51 18.22 -1.45
C LEU A 154 39.62 18.89 -2.83
N VAL A 155 40.29 18.21 -3.77
CA VAL A 155 40.53 18.71 -5.13
C VAL A 155 39.21 18.75 -5.88
N VAL A 156 38.97 19.88 -6.56
CA VAL A 156 37.85 20.07 -7.48
C VAL A 156 38.40 20.62 -8.80
N ASN A 157 38.12 19.90 -9.88
CA ASN A 157 38.63 20.16 -11.21
C ASN A 157 37.47 20.33 -12.19
N TYR A 158 37.34 21.53 -12.75
CA TYR A 158 36.35 21.88 -13.75
C TYR A 158 37.02 22.56 -14.96
N PRO A 159 36.62 22.25 -16.20
CA PRO A 159 35.68 21.19 -16.58
C PRO A 159 36.34 19.80 -16.69
N ASN A 160 37.68 19.73 -16.79
CA ASN A 160 38.40 18.48 -16.96
C ASN A 160 38.89 17.94 -15.60
N ILE A 161 38.27 16.86 -15.12
CA ILE A 161 38.58 16.24 -13.83
C ILE A 161 40.05 15.78 -13.70
N LYS A 162 40.70 15.42 -14.82
CA LYS A 162 42.08 14.94 -14.87
C LYS A 162 43.14 16.03 -14.96
N ARG A 163 42.74 17.32 -14.89
CA ARG A 163 43.67 18.44 -15.00
C ARG A 163 43.60 19.30 -13.75
N LEU A 164 44.66 19.27 -12.94
CA LEU A 164 44.75 20.07 -11.73
C LEU A 164 45.00 21.55 -12.03
N ASN A 165 45.76 21.84 -13.09
CA ASN A 165 46.30 23.16 -13.44
C ASN A 165 46.98 23.84 -12.23
N PRO A 166 48.02 23.22 -11.63
CA PRO A 166 48.53 23.59 -10.30
C PRO A 166 48.99 25.05 -10.21
N ASN A 167 49.59 25.58 -11.27
CA ASN A 167 50.18 26.92 -11.31
C ASN A 167 49.21 28.00 -11.82
N GLN A 168 47.97 27.64 -12.16
CA GLN A 168 46.93 28.61 -12.53
C GLN A 168 46.42 29.34 -11.29
N ASN A 169 46.09 30.61 -11.44
CA ASN A 169 45.46 31.42 -10.40
C ASN A 169 44.12 30.83 -9.97
N ALA A 170 43.92 30.66 -8.67
CA ALA A 170 42.66 30.17 -8.12
C ALA A 170 41.56 31.23 -8.22
N THR A 171 40.40 30.80 -8.69
CA THR A 171 39.19 31.62 -8.80
C THR A 171 38.34 31.57 -7.52
N ARG A 172 37.46 32.54 -7.34
CA ARG A 172 36.51 32.59 -6.23
C ARG A 172 35.62 31.34 -6.16
N ALA A 173 35.19 30.83 -7.30
CA ALA A 173 34.40 29.60 -7.39
C ALA A 173 35.17 28.35 -6.93
N GLU A 174 36.45 28.23 -7.32
CA GLU A 174 37.29 27.09 -6.94
C GLU A 174 37.59 27.10 -5.44
N ILE A 175 37.93 28.25 -4.89
CA ILE A 175 38.14 28.40 -3.44
C ILE A 175 36.86 28.05 -2.67
N ALA A 176 35.69 28.51 -3.14
CA ALA A 176 34.41 28.14 -2.53
C ALA A 176 34.19 26.62 -2.54
N ALA A 177 34.45 25.96 -3.67
CA ALA A 177 34.32 24.51 -3.79
C ALA A 177 35.31 23.75 -2.90
N PHE A 178 36.57 24.16 -2.83
CA PHE A 178 37.58 23.54 -1.96
C PHE A 178 37.20 23.63 -0.48
N ILE A 179 36.67 24.78 -0.04
CA ILE A 179 36.21 24.98 1.33
C ILE A 179 34.97 24.12 1.61
N CYS A 180 34.02 24.03 0.68
CA CYS A 180 32.90 23.11 0.82
C CYS A 180 33.38 21.66 1.02
N ARG A 181 34.33 21.18 0.22
CA ARG A 181 34.91 19.83 0.39
C ARG A 181 35.62 19.68 1.74
N ALA A 182 36.43 20.66 2.13
CA ALA A 182 37.17 20.64 3.39
C ALA A 182 36.27 20.61 4.64
N LEU A 183 35.12 21.28 4.59
CA LEU A 183 34.15 21.36 5.69
C LEU A 183 32.97 20.39 5.55
N LYS A 184 33.03 19.49 4.56
CA LYS A 184 31.94 18.54 4.23
C LYS A 184 30.58 19.23 4.03
N ILE A 185 30.60 20.43 3.46
CA ILE A 185 29.38 21.18 3.10
C ILE A 185 28.90 20.71 1.72
N PRO A 186 27.62 20.34 1.56
CA PRO A 186 27.08 19.92 0.26
C PRO A 186 27.14 21.06 -0.76
N GLY A 187 27.19 20.74 -2.06
CA GLY A 187 27.14 21.75 -3.13
C GLY A 187 28.28 21.70 -4.15
N VAL A 188 29.23 20.76 -4.00
CA VAL A 188 30.22 20.46 -5.04
C VAL A 188 29.74 19.27 -5.86
N PRO A 189 29.55 19.40 -7.18
CA PRO A 189 29.20 18.26 -8.03
C PRO A 189 30.32 17.21 -8.00
N LEU A 190 29.98 15.98 -7.58
CA LEU A 190 30.98 14.91 -7.38
C LEU A 190 31.73 14.52 -8.66
N GLN A 191 31.12 14.74 -9.83
CA GLN A 191 31.78 14.54 -11.13
C GLN A 191 32.99 15.46 -11.38
N TYR A 192 33.21 16.48 -10.54
CA TYR A 192 34.38 17.36 -10.58
C TYR A 192 35.41 17.02 -9.50
N VAL A 193 35.21 15.95 -8.73
CA VAL A 193 36.11 15.52 -7.65
C VAL A 193 36.88 14.29 -8.12
N PRO A 194 38.20 14.37 -8.35
CA PRO A 194 39.01 13.23 -8.78
C PRO A 194 38.85 12.02 -7.84
N GLY A 195 38.75 10.81 -8.40
CA GLY A 195 38.50 9.60 -7.61
C GLY A 195 37.02 9.29 -7.34
N MET A 196 36.09 10.02 -7.97
CA MET A 196 34.63 9.80 -7.90
C MET A 196 34.04 9.26 -9.22
N GLU A 197 34.86 8.69 -10.11
CA GLU A 197 34.45 8.22 -11.45
C GLU A 197 33.45 7.05 -11.41
N PHE A 198 33.29 6.44 -10.23
CA PHE A 198 32.27 5.44 -9.94
C PHE A 198 30.86 6.05 -9.80
N VAL A 199 30.69 7.35 -9.60
CA VAL A 199 29.36 7.98 -9.51
C VAL A 199 28.73 8.06 -10.90
N VAL A 200 27.63 7.34 -11.11
CA VAL A 200 26.88 7.33 -12.37
C VAL A 200 25.79 8.39 -12.36
N ILE A 201 25.08 8.49 -11.24
CA ILE A 201 24.00 9.45 -11.04
C ILE A 201 24.29 10.19 -9.74
N PRO A 202 24.67 11.48 -9.80
CA PRO A 202 24.99 12.24 -8.59
C PRO A 202 23.83 12.24 -7.58
N PRO A 203 24.12 12.28 -6.27
CA PRO A 203 23.11 12.43 -5.23
C PRO A 203 22.23 13.66 -5.47
N GLN A 204 20.95 13.45 -5.77
CA GLN A 204 20.00 14.52 -6.10
C GLN A 204 18.54 14.22 -5.71
N PHE A 205 18.20 12.95 -5.46
CA PHE A 205 16.83 12.54 -5.15
C PHE A 205 16.56 12.58 -3.65
N ALA A 206 15.36 12.99 -3.23
CA ALA A 206 14.99 12.95 -1.81
C ALA A 206 14.79 11.50 -1.32
N GLN A 207 14.25 10.64 -2.18
CA GLN A 207 14.11 9.21 -1.97
C GLN A 207 14.32 8.49 -3.31
N ALA A 208 14.85 7.28 -3.26
CA ALA A 208 15.13 6.44 -4.41
C ALA A 208 15.28 4.98 -3.96
N ASP A 209 15.09 4.05 -4.89
CA ASP A 209 15.21 2.61 -4.64
C ASP A 209 16.24 1.97 -5.59
N SER A 210 16.72 0.77 -5.27
CA SER A 210 17.57 0.01 -6.20
C SER A 210 16.85 -0.31 -7.51
N PHE A 211 17.62 -0.43 -8.60
CA PHE A 211 17.10 -0.78 -9.92
C PHE A 211 16.41 -2.14 -9.92
N SER A 212 15.31 -2.24 -10.67
CA SER A 212 14.56 -3.45 -10.95
C SER A 212 14.04 -3.39 -12.39
N GLU A 213 14.39 -4.37 -13.20
CA GLU A 213 14.04 -4.44 -14.63
C GLU A 213 14.54 -3.21 -15.41
N GLY A 214 15.73 -2.71 -15.06
CA GLY A 214 16.37 -1.59 -15.74
C GLY A 214 15.86 -0.19 -15.35
N LEU A 215 14.85 -0.10 -14.47
CA LEU A 215 14.32 1.17 -13.96
C LEU A 215 14.43 1.27 -12.44
N ALA A 216 14.57 2.48 -11.93
CA ALA A 216 14.52 2.76 -10.49
C ALA A 216 13.49 3.85 -10.20
N ARG A 217 12.66 3.65 -9.18
CA ARG A 217 11.75 4.70 -8.72
C ARG A 217 12.53 5.78 -7.98
N VAL A 218 12.22 7.04 -8.26
CA VAL A 218 12.83 8.20 -7.61
C VAL A 218 11.79 9.23 -7.25
N LYS A 219 12.00 9.93 -6.14
CA LYS A 219 11.09 10.96 -5.65
C LYS A 219 11.66 12.35 -5.91
N ILE A 220 10.93 13.15 -6.68
CA ILE A 220 11.24 14.55 -6.99
C ILE A 220 10.09 15.42 -6.49
N GLY A 221 10.38 16.32 -5.56
CA GLY A 221 9.33 16.95 -4.75
C GLY A 221 8.58 15.90 -3.94
N ASN A 222 7.24 15.89 -4.03
CA ASN A 222 6.40 14.93 -3.32
C ASN A 222 5.91 13.77 -4.19
N LYS A 223 6.36 13.67 -5.45
CA LYS A 223 5.87 12.69 -6.41
C LYS A 223 6.97 11.71 -6.82
N TRP A 224 6.56 10.47 -7.08
CA TRP A 224 7.39 9.40 -7.63
C TRP A 224 7.34 9.40 -9.15
N GLY A 225 8.51 9.18 -9.75
CA GLY A 225 8.73 8.87 -11.16
C GLY A 225 9.79 7.78 -11.30
N TYR A 226 10.28 7.53 -12.51
CA TYR A 226 11.26 6.47 -12.78
C TYR A 226 12.38 6.96 -13.69
N ILE A 227 13.60 6.50 -13.40
CA ILE A 227 14.80 6.78 -14.18
C ILE A 227 15.41 5.51 -14.77
N ASP A 228 16.13 5.66 -15.88
CA ASP A 228 17.01 4.62 -16.40
C ASP A 228 18.38 4.62 -15.69
N LYS A 229 19.24 3.65 -16.03
CA LYS A 229 20.60 3.50 -15.47
C LYS A 229 21.54 4.66 -15.76
N LYS A 230 21.17 5.59 -16.66
CA LYS A 230 21.93 6.82 -16.95
C LYS A 230 21.37 8.02 -16.19
N GLY A 231 20.33 7.83 -15.38
CA GLY A 231 19.67 8.89 -14.61
C GLY A 231 18.65 9.70 -15.41
N LYS A 232 18.31 9.28 -16.64
CA LYS A 232 17.29 9.96 -17.46
C LYS A 232 15.91 9.56 -16.95
N LEU A 233 15.04 10.55 -16.71
CA LEU A 233 13.63 10.32 -16.41
C LEU A 233 12.95 9.63 -17.60
N VAL A 234 12.50 8.39 -17.38
CA VAL A 234 11.70 7.60 -18.32
C VAL A 234 10.22 7.86 -18.08
N ILE A 235 9.82 7.93 -16.81
CA ILE A 235 8.46 8.28 -16.40
C ILE A 235 8.54 9.49 -15.47
N GLN A 236 7.86 10.57 -15.86
CA GLN A 236 7.89 11.82 -15.11
C GLN A 236 7.30 11.64 -13.70
N PRO A 237 7.81 12.37 -12.69
CA PRO A 237 7.27 12.32 -11.33
C PRO A 237 5.82 12.80 -11.30
N GLN A 238 4.89 11.87 -11.05
CA GLN A 238 3.45 12.17 -11.05
C GLN A 238 2.65 11.35 -10.03
N PHE A 239 3.23 10.28 -9.48
CA PHE A 239 2.53 9.35 -8.59
C PHE A 239 2.74 9.69 -7.11
N ASP A 240 1.73 9.51 -6.27
CA ASP A 240 1.88 9.67 -4.82
C ASP A 240 2.60 8.47 -4.19
N GLU A 241 2.35 7.28 -4.72
CA GLU A 241 3.09 6.05 -4.42
C GLU A 241 3.37 5.29 -5.71
N ALA A 242 4.49 4.58 -5.73
CA ALA A 242 4.97 3.82 -6.87
C ALA A 242 5.81 2.65 -6.36
N ALA A 243 5.62 1.43 -6.84
CA ALA A 243 6.43 0.27 -6.51
C ALA A 243 7.55 0.07 -7.55
N SER A 244 8.54 -0.77 -7.25
CA SER A 244 9.52 -1.20 -8.27
C SER A 244 8.84 -2.05 -9.35
N PHE A 245 9.39 -2.03 -10.56
CA PHE A 245 8.94 -2.89 -11.65
C PHE A 245 9.16 -4.38 -11.30
N SER A 246 8.13 -5.18 -11.55
CA SER A 246 8.13 -6.64 -11.44
C SER A 246 7.25 -7.23 -12.54
N GLU A 247 7.81 -8.16 -13.30
CA GLU A 247 7.18 -8.83 -14.43
C GLU A 247 6.62 -7.86 -15.50
N GLY A 248 7.35 -6.78 -15.76
CA GLY A 248 7.01 -5.75 -16.76
C GLY A 248 5.99 -4.72 -16.29
N LEU A 249 5.52 -4.79 -15.04
CA LEU A 249 4.53 -3.86 -14.48
C LEU A 249 5.05 -3.21 -13.19
N ALA A 250 4.62 -1.98 -12.95
CA ALA A 250 4.78 -1.32 -11.66
C ALA A 250 3.43 -0.88 -11.10
N LEU A 251 3.18 -1.15 -9.82
CA LEU A 251 2.01 -0.65 -9.12
C LEU A 251 2.21 0.83 -8.79
N VAL A 252 1.25 1.67 -9.13
CA VAL A 252 1.23 3.10 -8.78
C VAL A 252 -0.11 3.48 -8.14
N LYS A 253 -0.07 4.53 -7.32
CA LYS A 253 -1.24 5.08 -6.64
C LYS A 253 -1.24 6.59 -6.75
N ASN A 254 -2.42 7.13 -7.03
CA ASN A 254 -2.69 8.55 -6.91
C ASN A 254 -3.81 8.77 -5.89
N TYR A 255 -3.58 9.66 -4.96
CA TYR A 255 -4.60 10.11 -4.03
C TYR A 255 -5.53 11.07 -4.75
N GLN A 256 -6.81 10.71 -4.84
CA GLN A 256 -7.81 11.70 -5.18
C GLN A 256 -8.11 12.50 -3.92
N ILE A 257 -8.12 13.84 -4.04
CA ILE A 257 -8.82 14.67 -3.07
C ILE A 257 -10.30 14.39 -3.30
N VAL A 258 -10.82 13.36 -2.63
CA VAL A 258 -12.26 13.22 -2.48
C VAL A 258 -12.62 14.34 -1.52
N SER A 259 -13.10 15.46 -2.07
CA SER A 259 -13.70 16.54 -1.29
C SER A 259 -15.04 16.05 -0.74
N LEU A 260 -15.00 15.08 0.17
CA LEU A 260 -16.05 14.94 1.15
C LEU A 260 -15.89 16.17 2.03
N GLN A 261 -16.92 17.02 2.05
CA GLN A 261 -16.95 18.17 2.94
C GLN A 261 -16.61 17.68 4.34
N VAL A 262 -15.45 18.09 4.85
CA VAL A 262 -15.08 17.87 6.24
C VAL A 262 -16.07 18.70 7.04
N VAL A 263 -17.13 18.05 7.51
CA VAL A 263 -17.95 18.61 8.58
C VAL A 263 -17.07 18.55 9.81
N THR A 264 -16.58 19.73 10.21
CA THR A 264 -15.77 19.90 11.41
C THR A 264 -16.59 19.51 12.64
N ASN A 265 -15.92 18.79 13.55
CA ASN A 265 -16.27 18.48 14.94
C ASN A 265 -17.67 18.91 15.42
N GLY A 266 -18.53 17.93 15.67
CA GLY A 266 -19.81 18.16 16.34
C GLY A 266 -20.53 16.90 16.84
N ASP A 267 -20.51 15.78 16.10
CA ASP A 267 -21.23 14.57 16.52
C ASP A 267 -20.53 13.29 16.05
N ILE A 268 -20.08 12.48 17.01
CA ILE A 268 -19.67 11.07 16.85
C ILE A 268 -20.91 10.17 16.57
N GLY A 269 -22.05 10.75 16.18
CA GLY A 269 -23.32 10.05 16.00
C GLY A 269 -23.36 9.21 14.71
N VAL A 270 -23.67 7.92 14.88
CA VAL A 270 -24.10 6.98 13.82
C VAL A 270 -25.42 7.47 13.21
N THR A 271 -25.61 7.32 11.89
CA THR A 271 -26.91 7.57 11.26
C THR A 271 -27.89 6.52 11.77
N GLU A 272 -28.86 6.91 12.59
CA GLU A 272 -29.94 6.00 12.99
C GLU A 272 -30.78 5.64 11.76
N ILE A 273 -30.90 4.36 11.41
CA ILE A 273 -31.68 3.92 10.24
C ILE A 273 -33.12 3.61 10.67
N ARG A 274 -34.08 4.34 10.09
CA ARG A 274 -35.51 4.19 10.38
C ARG A 274 -36.23 3.85 9.08
N GLY A 275 -36.33 2.56 8.81
CA GLY A 275 -36.72 2.03 7.51
C GLY A 275 -38.11 1.41 7.46
N VAL A 276 -38.71 1.38 6.27
CA VAL A 276 -39.94 0.63 6.01
C VAL A 276 -39.98 0.07 4.60
N TRP A 277 -40.41 -1.20 4.47
CA TRP A 277 -40.67 -1.82 3.16
C TRP A 277 -42.02 -1.40 2.58
N ILE A 278 -42.04 -1.16 1.27
CA ILE A 278 -43.24 -0.85 0.50
C ILE A 278 -43.36 -1.90 -0.61
N THR A 279 -44.33 -2.80 -0.48
CA THR A 279 -44.57 -3.89 -1.44
C THR A 279 -45.76 -3.57 -2.38
N THR A 280 -45.92 -4.35 -3.44
CA THR A 280 -47.10 -4.40 -4.32
C THR A 280 -48.14 -5.43 -3.86
N THR A 281 -47.73 -6.38 -3.01
CA THR A 281 -48.58 -7.43 -2.41
C THR A 281 -49.23 -6.89 -1.14
N ASP A 282 -50.54 -7.11 -0.95
CA ASP A 282 -51.30 -6.63 0.21
C ASP A 282 -51.14 -5.12 0.49
N SER A 283 -50.84 -4.32 -0.53
CA SER A 283 -50.51 -2.90 -0.43
C SER A 283 -51.07 -2.10 -1.60
N THR A 284 -51.55 -0.89 -1.30
CA THR A 284 -52.10 0.03 -2.30
C THR A 284 -51.25 1.26 -2.55
N VAL A 285 -50.11 1.40 -1.87
CA VAL A 285 -49.25 2.59 -1.95
C VAL A 285 -48.88 2.92 -3.40
N LEU A 286 -48.44 1.92 -4.17
CA LEU A 286 -47.96 2.12 -5.53
C LEU A 286 -49.09 2.23 -6.58
N ASN A 287 -50.37 2.16 -6.19
CA ASN A 287 -51.50 2.23 -7.14
C ASN A 287 -51.62 3.57 -7.84
N SER A 288 -51.25 4.68 -7.21
CA SER A 288 -51.44 6.02 -7.76
C SER A 288 -50.38 6.98 -7.22
N LYS A 289 -50.10 8.05 -7.97
CA LYS A 289 -49.21 9.13 -7.50
C LYS A 289 -49.69 9.75 -6.19
N GLN A 290 -51.02 9.87 -6.01
CA GLN A 290 -51.62 10.40 -4.79
C GLN A 290 -51.39 9.51 -3.58
N ASN A 291 -51.48 8.19 -3.76
CA ASN A 291 -51.22 7.22 -2.69
C ASN A 291 -49.73 7.25 -2.29
N ILE A 292 -48.84 7.33 -3.27
CA ILE A 292 -47.40 7.49 -3.05
C ILE A 292 -47.13 8.77 -2.25
N ALA A 293 -47.65 9.93 -2.67
CA ALA A 293 -47.47 11.19 -1.98
C ALA A 293 -47.97 11.14 -0.53
N SER A 294 -49.18 10.62 -0.32
CA SER A 294 -49.80 10.48 1.00
C SER A 294 -49.00 9.55 1.92
N ALA A 295 -48.44 8.46 1.37
CA ALA A 295 -47.59 7.54 2.11
C ALA A 295 -46.26 8.19 2.52
N MET A 296 -45.62 8.94 1.62
CA MET A 296 -44.36 9.64 1.92
C MET A 296 -44.57 10.71 2.99
N ASP A 297 -45.64 11.49 2.90
CA ASP A 297 -46.02 12.47 3.92
C ASP A 297 -46.23 11.80 5.29
N PHE A 298 -46.99 10.71 5.33
CA PHE A 298 -47.24 9.96 6.56
C PHE A 298 -45.96 9.41 7.19
N LEU A 299 -45.06 8.83 6.39
CA LEU A 299 -43.81 8.25 6.88
C LEU A 299 -42.85 9.33 7.40
N ALA A 300 -42.69 10.44 6.68
CA ALA A 300 -41.88 11.57 7.13
C ALA A 300 -42.42 12.18 8.43
N GLN A 301 -43.74 12.39 8.53
CA GLN A 301 -44.39 12.88 9.76
C GLN A 301 -44.26 11.91 10.95
N THR A 302 -44.10 10.62 10.68
CA THR A 302 -43.88 9.60 11.71
C THR A 302 -42.41 9.53 12.15
N GLY A 303 -41.48 10.10 11.37
CA GLY A 303 -40.06 10.18 11.70
C GLY A 303 -39.18 9.12 11.02
N PHE A 304 -39.69 8.44 9.99
CA PHE A 304 -38.87 7.58 9.11
C PHE A 304 -37.91 8.41 8.28
N ASN A 305 -36.80 7.80 7.84
CA ASN A 305 -35.79 8.48 7.03
C ASN A 305 -35.39 7.73 5.76
N VAL A 306 -35.81 6.47 5.60
CA VAL A 306 -35.54 5.67 4.39
C VAL A 306 -36.72 4.74 4.07
N VAL A 307 -37.00 4.59 2.78
CA VAL A 307 -38.02 3.65 2.27
C VAL A 307 -37.40 2.65 1.30
N PHE A 308 -37.94 1.44 1.33
CA PHE A 308 -37.50 0.31 0.51
C PHE A 308 -38.63 -0.17 -0.41
N PRO A 309 -38.88 0.54 -1.54
CA PRO A 309 -39.94 0.16 -2.46
C PRO A 309 -39.54 -1.04 -3.29
N VAL A 310 -40.43 -2.03 -3.39
CA VAL A 310 -40.23 -3.19 -4.26
C VAL A 310 -40.12 -2.72 -5.71
N VAL A 311 -39.13 -3.23 -6.43
CA VAL A 311 -38.94 -2.95 -7.86
C VAL A 311 -38.87 -4.17 -8.74
N TRP A 312 -38.71 -5.36 -8.15
CA TRP A 312 -38.69 -6.64 -8.84
C TRP A 312 -39.47 -7.69 -8.02
N ASN A 313 -40.62 -8.09 -8.53
CA ASN A 313 -41.50 -9.07 -7.88
C ASN A 313 -42.34 -9.81 -8.92
N ASN A 314 -42.55 -11.12 -8.72
CA ASN A 314 -43.40 -11.97 -9.54
C ASN A 314 -43.14 -11.84 -11.05
N ALA A 315 -41.86 -11.84 -11.42
CA ALA A 315 -41.39 -11.73 -12.81
C ALA A 315 -41.73 -10.40 -13.52
N TYR A 316 -41.97 -9.31 -12.77
CA TYR A 316 -42.15 -7.97 -13.32
C TYR A 316 -41.31 -6.93 -12.60
N THR A 317 -40.88 -5.93 -13.36
CA THR A 317 -40.43 -4.65 -12.82
C THR A 317 -41.63 -3.74 -12.57
N ILE A 318 -41.53 -2.85 -11.58
CA ILE A 318 -42.51 -1.76 -11.41
C ILE A 318 -42.12 -0.48 -12.15
N TYR A 319 -40.95 -0.48 -12.78
CA TYR A 319 -40.39 0.61 -13.55
C TYR A 319 -40.20 0.15 -15.00
N PRO A 320 -40.21 1.07 -15.99
CA PRO A 320 -39.96 0.70 -17.39
C PRO A 320 -38.54 0.15 -17.57
N SER A 321 -38.43 -1.11 -17.96
CA SER A 321 -37.17 -1.83 -18.09
C SER A 321 -36.91 -2.25 -19.54
N ALA A 322 -35.82 -1.74 -20.12
CA ALA A 322 -35.34 -2.19 -21.42
C ALA A 322 -34.88 -3.64 -21.34
N VAL A 323 -34.23 -4.03 -20.24
CA VAL A 323 -33.80 -5.42 -20.01
C VAL A 323 -35.00 -6.38 -20.08
N MET A 324 -36.11 -6.07 -19.39
CA MET A 324 -37.30 -6.92 -19.43
C MET A 324 -37.99 -6.91 -20.80
N ARG A 325 -38.08 -5.74 -21.45
CA ARG A 325 -38.66 -5.62 -22.79
C ARG A 325 -37.90 -6.47 -23.80
N ASP A 326 -36.58 -6.37 -23.80
CA ASP A 326 -35.73 -7.02 -24.79
C ASP A 326 -35.60 -8.53 -24.52
N THR A 327 -35.65 -8.96 -23.25
CA THR A 327 -35.51 -10.38 -22.87
C THR A 327 -36.84 -11.14 -22.90
N PHE A 328 -37.92 -10.53 -22.43
CA PHE A 328 -39.22 -11.19 -22.20
C PHE A 328 -40.39 -10.56 -22.96
N GLY A 329 -40.15 -9.51 -23.75
CA GLY A 329 -41.20 -8.82 -24.52
C GLY A 329 -42.16 -8.01 -23.64
N ARG A 330 -41.78 -7.70 -22.39
CA ARG A 330 -42.61 -6.99 -21.41
C ARG A 330 -41.76 -5.95 -20.70
N GLU A 331 -42.12 -4.69 -20.79
CA GLU A 331 -41.30 -3.60 -20.24
C GLU A 331 -41.55 -3.34 -18.76
N ILE A 332 -42.77 -3.58 -18.28
CA ILE A 332 -43.23 -3.24 -16.92
C ILE A 332 -44.43 -4.11 -16.54
N ASN A 333 -44.73 -4.20 -15.25
CA ASN A 333 -45.98 -4.80 -14.77
C ASN A 333 -47.21 -4.15 -15.46
N PRO A 334 -48.17 -4.95 -16.00
CA PRO A 334 -49.37 -4.43 -16.65
C PRO A 334 -50.19 -3.42 -15.83
N ARG A 335 -50.14 -3.50 -14.49
CA ARG A 335 -50.79 -2.56 -13.56
C ARG A 335 -50.27 -1.12 -13.71
N PHE A 336 -49.07 -0.93 -14.26
CA PHE A 336 -48.37 0.35 -14.28
C PHE A 336 -48.07 0.86 -15.69
N VAL A 337 -48.65 0.26 -16.73
CA VAL A 337 -48.48 0.73 -18.12
C VAL A 337 -48.86 2.20 -18.23
N GLY A 338 -47.96 3.00 -18.83
CA GLY A 338 -48.11 4.45 -18.96
C GLY A 338 -47.65 5.26 -17.74
N ARG A 339 -47.08 4.61 -16.72
CA ARG A 339 -46.52 5.27 -15.52
C ARG A 339 -45.13 4.72 -15.19
N ASP A 340 -44.42 5.47 -14.35
CA ASP A 340 -43.20 5.03 -13.68
C ASP A 340 -43.34 5.24 -12.16
N PRO A 341 -43.96 4.27 -11.45
CA PRO A 341 -44.12 4.32 -9.99
C PRO A 341 -42.83 4.56 -9.21
N LEU A 342 -41.68 4.06 -9.68
CA LEU A 342 -40.40 4.28 -9.00
C LEU A 342 -39.97 5.75 -9.12
N ALA A 343 -40.05 6.33 -10.32
CA ALA A 343 -39.76 7.75 -10.51
C ALA A 343 -40.72 8.64 -9.70
N GLU A 344 -42.01 8.32 -9.71
CA GLU A 344 -43.02 9.03 -8.92
C GLU A 344 -42.69 8.99 -7.41
N LEU A 345 -42.31 7.82 -6.89
CA LEU A 345 -41.93 7.65 -5.49
C LEU A 345 -40.66 8.41 -5.13
N ILE A 346 -39.64 8.40 -5.98
CA ILE A 346 -38.41 9.17 -5.74
C ILE A 346 -38.69 10.66 -5.61
N VAL A 347 -39.56 11.21 -6.47
CA VAL A 347 -39.96 12.62 -6.41
C VAL A 347 -40.64 12.94 -5.08
N GLU A 348 -41.62 12.14 -4.67
CA GLU A 348 -42.37 12.39 -3.43
C GLU A 348 -41.53 12.14 -2.17
N ALA A 349 -40.67 11.12 -2.17
CA ALA A 349 -39.75 10.85 -1.06
C ALA A 349 -38.76 12.01 -0.87
N LYS A 350 -38.17 12.50 -1.97
CA LYS A 350 -37.25 13.63 -1.95
C LYS A 350 -37.91 14.92 -1.44
N ARG A 351 -39.19 15.15 -1.79
CA ARG A 351 -39.98 16.29 -1.29
C ARG A 351 -40.05 16.35 0.24
N VAL A 352 -40.08 15.19 0.90
CA VAL A 352 -40.21 15.08 2.36
C VAL A 352 -38.93 14.64 3.07
N GLY A 353 -37.80 14.57 2.34
CA GLY A 353 -36.50 14.23 2.91
C GLY A 353 -36.27 12.75 3.22
N LEU A 354 -37.01 11.84 2.57
CA LEU A 354 -36.82 10.39 2.68
C LEU A 354 -35.82 9.88 1.64
N ALA A 355 -34.87 9.04 2.09
CA ALA A 355 -34.00 8.28 1.21
C ALA A 355 -34.77 7.12 0.54
N VAL A 356 -34.36 6.74 -0.67
CA VAL A 356 -35.00 5.66 -1.44
C VAL A 356 -33.98 4.60 -1.81
N ILE A 357 -34.23 3.37 -1.37
CA ILE A 357 -33.40 2.20 -1.67
C ILE A 357 -34.30 1.12 -2.30
N PRO A 358 -34.36 1.03 -3.64
CA PRO A 358 -35.18 0.05 -4.34
C PRO A 358 -34.86 -1.40 -3.96
N TRP A 359 -35.90 -2.20 -3.74
CA TRP A 359 -35.83 -3.56 -3.22
C TRP A 359 -36.17 -4.61 -4.30
N PHE A 360 -35.25 -5.52 -4.57
CA PHE A 360 -35.40 -6.59 -5.56
C PHE A 360 -35.92 -7.88 -4.91
N GLU A 361 -37.17 -7.84 -4.40
CA GLU A 361 -37.79 -8.87 -3.56
C GLU A 361 -37.73 -10.31 -4.09
N TYR A 362 -38.10 -10.54 -5.34
CA TYR A 362 -38.09 -11.93 -5.84
C TYR A 362 -36.67 -12.45 -6.05
N GLY A 363 -35.67 -11.57 -6.17
CA GLY A 363 -34.30 -11.97 -6.44
C GLY A 363 -34.21 -13.01 -7.55
N PHE A 364 -33.68 -14.19 -7.20
CA PHE A 364 -33.57 -15.35 -8.10
C PHE A 364 -34.80 -16.27 -8.15
N ALA A 365 -35.85 -16.02 -7.36
CA ALA A 365 -37.11 -16.73 -7.49
C ALA A 365 -37.78 -16.39 -8.84
N SER A 366 -38.20 -17.42 -9.57
CA SER A 366 -38.85 -17.26 -10.87
C SER A 366 -40.33 -16.92 -10.72
N SER A 367 -40.99 -17.51 -9.72
CA SER A 367 -42.43 -17.41 -9.53
C SER A 367 -42.87 -17.89 -8.14
N PHE A 368 -44.15 -17.69 -7.82
CA PHE A 368 -44.81 -18.23 -6.63
C PHE A 368 -46.02 -19.07 -7.07
N ASN A 369 -45.98 -20.38 -6.84
CA ASN A 369 -47.03 -21.34 -7.21
C ASN A 369 -47.48 -21.26 -8.69
N GLN A 370 -46.56 -21.00 -9.61
CA GLN A 370 -46.87 -20.91 -11.05
C GLN A 370 -46.02 -21.88 -11.89
N ASN A 371 -45.39 -22.88 -11.26
CA ASN A 371 -44.58 -23.88 -11.95
C ASN A 371 -43.49 -23.26 -12.85
N GLY A 372 -42.75 -22.29 -12.30
CA GLY A 372 -41.68 -21.57 -13.00
C GLY A 372 -42.13 -20.28 -13.69
N GLY A 373 -43.44 -20.07 -13.88
CA GLY A 373 -44.02 -18.83 -14.35
C GLY A 373 -43.52 -18.38 -15.73
N ALA A 374 -43.66 -17.08 -16.00
CA ALA A 374 -43.33 -16.54 -17.32
C ALA A 374 -41.84 -16.63 -17.66
N LEU A 375 -40.96 -16.55 -16.66
CA LEU A 375 -39.51 -16.60 -16.86
C LEU A 375 -39.08 -17.98 -17.35
N LEU A 376 -39.39 -19.05 -16.60
CA LEU A 376 -38.96 -20.41 -16.96
C LEU A 376 -39.77 -21.01 -18.12
N THR A 377 -40.97 -20.48 -18.41
CA THR A 377 -41.68 -20.83 -19.67
C THR A 377 -40.89 -20.34 -20.90
N LYS A 378 -40.31 -19.13 -20.83
CA LYS A 378 -39.53 -18.54 -21.93
C LYS A 378 -38.09 -19.04 -21.96
N LYS A 379 -37.52 -19.31 -20.78
CA LYS A 379 -36.13 -19.69 -20.52
C LYS A 379 -36.06 -20.94 -19.65
N PRO A 380 -36.52 -22.11 -20.13
CA PRO A 380 -36.52 -23.34 -19.34
C PRO A 380 -35.12 -23.77 -18.90
N GLU A 381 -34.08 -23.39 -19.66
CA GLU A 381 -32.68 -23.63 -19.33
C GLU A 381 -32.19 -22.90 -18.07
N TRP A 382 -32.95 -21.94 -17.55
CA TRP A 382 -32.65 -21.23 -16.31
C TRP A 382 -33.21 -21.93 -15.07
N SER A 383 -33.89 -23.07 -15.19
CA SER A 383 -34.50 -23.76 -14.06
C SER A 383 -33.46 -24.25 -13.06
N ALA A 384 -33.63 -23.93 -11.78
CA ALA A 384 -32.91 -24.64 -10.72
C ALA A 384 -33.58 -26.00 -10.48
N LEU A 385 -32.79 -27.06 -10.36
CA LEU A 385 -33.29 -28.43 -10.15
C LEU A 385 -32.89 -28.98 -8.78
N ASP A 386 -33.77 -29.74 -8.14
CA ASP A 386 -33.42 -30.54 -6.96
C ASP A 386 -32.62 -31.80 -7.34
N SER A 387 -32.13 -32.56 -6.34
CA SER A 387 -31.34 -33.77 -6.58
C SER A 387 -32.09 -34.90 -7.30
N SER A 388 -33.42 -34.82 -7.39
CA SER A 388 -34.28 -35.75 -8.13
C SER A 388 -34.58 -35.27 -9.56
N GLY A 389 -34.07 -34.09 -9.95
CA GLY A 389 -34.28 -33.49 -11.26
C GLY A 389 -35.59 -32.71 -11.41
N ASN A 390 -36.33 -32.48 -10.32
CA ASN A 390 -37.55 -31.66 -10.37
C ASN A 390 -37.22 -30.18 -10.28
N LEU A 391 -38.12 -29.33 -10.79
CA LEU A 391 -38.03 -27.88 -10.60
C LEU A 391 -37.96 -27.55 -9.10
N LEU A 392 -36.92 -26.83 -8.71
CA LEU A 392 -36.66 -26.48 -7.32
C LEU A 392 -37.79 -25.61 -6.77
N LYS A 393 -38.41 -26.07 -5.69
CA LYS A 393 -39.49 -25.38 -5.00
C LYS A 393 -39.24 -25.35 -3.50
N LYS A 394 -39.31 -24.16 -2.89
CA LYS A 394 -39.22 -23.97 -1.44
C LYS A 394 -40.15 -22.85 -0.98
N ASN A 395 -40.95 -23.10 0.06
CA ASN A 395 -41.94 -22.15 0.57
C ASN A 395 -42.85 -21.58 -0.52
N ASN A 396 -43.32 -22.44 -1.44
CA ASN A 396 -44.13 -22.12 -2.61
C ASN A 396 -43.46 -21.29 -3.71
N PHE A 397 -42.20 -20.86 -3.53
CA PHE A 397 -41.42 -20.22 -4.58
C PHE A 397 -40.74 -21.25 -5.46
N GLU A 398 -40.81 -21.05 -6.77
CA GLU A 398 -39.99 -21.74 -7.76
C GLU A 398 -38.78 -20.86 -8.15
N TRP A 399 -37.65 -21.47 -8.55
CA TRP A 399 -36.35 -20.78 -8.61
C TRP A 399 -35.64 -20.88 -9.95
N MET A 400 -35.01 -19.78 -10.36
CA MET A 400 -33.96 -19.80 -11.38
C MET A 400 -32.65 -20.31 -10.76
N ASN A 401 -31.79 -20.92 -11.57
CA ASN A 401 -30.47 -21.36 -11.14
C ASN A 401 -29.55 -20.15 -10.93
N ALA A 402 -29.47 -19.67 -9.68
CA ALA A 402 -28.64 -18.54 -9.29
C ALA A 402 -27.12 -18.77 -9.48
N LEU A 403 -26.70 -20.00 -9.78
CA LEU A 403 -25.32 -20.35 -10.09
C LEU A 403 -24.99 -20.25 -11.58
N ASP A 404 -26.01 -20.11 -12.44
CA ASP A 404 -25.84 -19.92 -13.88
C ASP A 404 -25.40 -18.47 -14.18
N PRO A 405 -24.27 -18.26 -14.89
CA PRO A 405 -23.79 -16.92 -15.23
C PRO A 405 -24.80 -16.05 -15.98
N ASP A 406 -25.66 -16.64 -16.83
CA ASP A 406 -26.65 -15.90 -17.62
C ASP A 406 -27.78 -15.38 -16.71
N VAL A 407 -28.22 -16.20 -15.75
CA VAL A 407 -29.21 -15.82 -14.72
C VAL A 407 -28.65 -14.70 -13.84
N GLN A 408 -27.39 -14.84 -13.41
CA GLN A 408 -26.70 -13.80 -12.66
C GLN A 408 -26.57 -12.50 -13.48
N GLN A 409 -26.26 -12.59 -14.76
CA GLN A 409 -26.12 -11.41 -15.63
C GLN A 409 -27.46 -10.71 -15.87
N PHE A 410 -28.55 -11.46 -16.01
CA PHE A 410 -29.90 -10.91 -16.07
C PHE A 410 -30.23 -10.11 -14.80
N MET A 411 -30.06 -10.71 -13.62
CA MET A 411 -30.33 -10.03 -12.35
C MET A 411 -29.44 -8.81 -12.13
N LEU A 412 -28.14 -8.93 -12.44
CA LEU A 412 -27.23 -7.78 -12.41
C LEU A 412 -27.70 -6.66 -13.33
N SER A 413 -28.15 -6.99 -14.55
CA SER A 413 -28.56 -5.98 -15.53
C SER A 413 -29.78 -5.17 -15.07
N LEU A 414 -30.77 -5.81 -14.44
CA LEU A 414 -31.92 -5.11 -13.84
C LEU A 414 -31.47 -4.13 -12.75
N ILE A 415 -30.55 -4.57 -11.89
CA ILE A 415 -30.03 -3.75 -10.80
C ILE A 415 -29.23 -2.56 -11.32
N LEU A 416 -28.35 -2.78 -12.31
CA LEU A 416 -27.56 -1.71 -12.92
C LEU A 416 -28.44 -0.72 -13.71
N GLU A 417 -29.54 -1.17 -14.29
CA GLU A 417 -30.53 -0.29 -14.95
C GLU A 417 -31.11 0.71 -13.95
N VAL A 418 -31.52 0.25 -12.76
CA VAL A 418 -31.99 1.14 -11.68
C VAL A 418 -30.88 2.08 -11.21
N ALA A 419 -29.69 1.54 -10.95
CA ALA A 419 -28.55 2.33 -10.49
C ALA A 419 -28.14 3.45 -11.48
N LYS A 420 -28.23 3.19 -12.78
CA LYS A 420 -27.92 4.18 -13.83
C LYS A 420 -29.03 5.22 -13.99
N ASN A 421 -30.27 4.78 -14.08
CA ASN A 421 -31.35 5.61 -14.59
C ASN A 421 -32.07 6.44 -13.51
N TYR A 422 -31.93 6.10 -12.23
CA TYR A 422 -32.69 6.73 -11.13
C TYR A 422 -31.80 7.40 -10.07
N ASP A 423 -32.27 8.52 -9.51
CA ASP A 423 -31.64 9.23 -8.38
C ASP A 423 -31.96 8.55 -7.05
N VAL A 424 -31.47 7.32 -6.89
CA VAL A 424 -31.67 6.48 -5.71
C VAL A 424 -30.48 6.55 -4.76
N THR A 425 -30.73 6.30 -3.48
CA THR A 425 -29.70 6.33 -2.42
C THR A 425 -28.92 5.02 -2.34
N GLY A 426 -29.51 3.92 -2.78
CA GLY A 426 -28.91 2.60 -2.76
C GLY A 426 -29.71 1.59 -3.55
N ILE A 427 -29.39 0.32 -3.38
CA ILE A 427 -30.14 -0.84 -3.86
C ILE A 427 -30.24 -1.87 -2.74
N GLN A 428 -31.31 -2.67 -2.73
CA GLN A 428 -31.49 -3.72 -1.73
C GLN A 428 -31.83 -5.08 -2.36
N GLY A 429 -31.10 -6.13 -1.94
CA GLY A 429 -31.53 -7.52 -2.02
C GLY A 429 -32.14 -8.03 -0.71
N ASP A 430 -32.82 -9.16 -0.69
CA ASP A 430 -33.42 -9.75 0.52
C ASP A 430 -33.05 -11.23 0.73
N ASP A 431 -33.92 -12.01 1.37
CA ASP A 431 -33.78 -13.44 1.56
C ASP A 431 -33.80 -14.24 0.25
N ARG A 432 -33.97 -13.59 -0.92
CA ARG A 432 -33.93 -14.18 -2.26
C ARG A 432 -32.80 -13.61 -3.15
N LEU A 433 -32.02 -12.62 -2.69
CA LEU A 433 -30.97 -11.97 -3.48
C LEU A 433 -29.70 -11.54 -2.68
N PRO A 434 -28.52 -12.07 -3.03
CA PRO A 434 -28.33 -13.35 -3.69
C PRO A 434 -28.72 -14.47 -2.72
N ALA A 435 -29.46 -15.44 -3.23
CA ALA A 435 -29.88 -16.61 -2.48
C ALA A 435 -30.26 -17.73 -3.45
N LEU A 436 -30.21 -18.96 -2.95
CA LEU A 436 -30.75 -20.13 -3.63
C LEU A 436 -31.03 -21.20 -2.57
N PRO A 437 -32.20 -21.87 -2.58
CA PRO A 437 -32.48 -22.98 -1.68
C PRO A 437 -31.37 -24.02 -1.72
N SER A 438 -30.90 -24.41 -0.54
CA SER A 438 -29.81 -25.38 -0.37
C SER A 438 -30.09 -26.72 -1.06
N GLU A 439 -31.34 -27.07 -1.30
CA GLU A 439 -31.82 -28.28 -1.96
C GLU A 439 -31.54 -28.31 -3.48
N GLY A 440 -31.16 -27.16 -4.08
CA GLY A 440 -31.19 -26.95 -5.53
C GLY A 440 -29.87 -26.97 -6.29
N SER A 441 -30.00 -26.66 -7.59
CA SER A 441 -28.92 -26.59 -8.59
C SER A 441 -28.14 -27.91 -8.76
N TYR A 442 -28.87 -29.01 -8.85
CA TYR A 442 -28.38 -30.29 -9.36
C TYR A 442 -28.58 -30.41 -10.89
N ASP A 443 -28.60 -29.29 -11.60
CA ASP A 443 -28.62 -29.27 -13.06
C ASP A 443 -27.27 -29.70 -13.65
N SER A 444 -27.27 -30.13 -14.92
CA SER A 444 -26.08 -30.70 -15.57
C SER A 444 -24.89 -29.74 -15.62
N LYS A 445 -25.12 -28.42 -15.80
CA LYS A 445 -24.03 -27.44 -15.85
C LYS A 445 -23.36 -27.31 -14.49
N THR A 446 -24.16 -27.23 -13.41
CA THR A 446 -23.63 -27.12 -12.05
C THR A 446 -22.90 -28.40 -11.63
N ILE A 447 -23.47 -29.59 -11.92
CA ILE A 447 -22.83 -30.88 -11.64
C ILE A 447 -21.48 -30.96 -12.35
N GLN A 448 -21.43 -30.69 -13.65
CA GLN A 448 -20.20 -30.75 -14.44
C GLN A 448 -19.14 -29.79 -13.90
N ARG A 449 -19.54 -28.58 -13.50
CA ARG A 449 -18.62 -27.59 -12.90
C ARG A 449 -18.02 -28.09 -11.59
N TYR A 450 -18.82 -28.73 -10.73
CA TYR A 450 -18.34 -29.31 -9.47
C TYR A 450 -17.42 -30.50 -9.70
N GLU A 451 -17.78 -31.41 -10.61
CA GLU A 451 -16.95 -32.56 -10.99
C GLU A 451 -15.60 -32.14 -11.55
N GLN A 452 -15.56 -31.10 -12.40
CA GLN A 452 -14.31 -30.55 -12.94
C GLN A 452 -13.40 -29.97 -11.84
N GLN A 453 -13.99 -29.36 -10.81
CA GLN A 453 -13.22 -28.69 -9.76
C GLN A 453 -12.71 -29.64 -8.68
N PHE A 454 -13.49 -30.67 -8.33
CA PHE A 454 -13.19 -31.56 -7.22
C PHE A 454 -12.94 -33.02 -7.62
N ASN A 455 -13.05 -33.35 -8.91
CA ASN A 455 -12.93 -34.71 -9.44
C ASN A 455 -13.87 -35.72 -8.74
N GLN A 456 -15.05 -35.26 -8.34
CA GLN A 456 -16.07 -36.05 -7.65
C GLN A 456 -17.48 -35.51 -7.95
N LYS A 457 -18.48 -36.39 -7.89
CA LYS A 457 -19.90 -36.03 -8.00
C LYS A 457 -20.37 -35.21 -6.79
N PRO A 458 -21.33 -34.30 -6.95
CA PRO A 458 -21.93 -33.64 -5.80
C PRO A 458 -22.65 -34.65 -4.91
N PRO A 459 -22.62 -34.45 -3.58
CA PRO A 459 -23.25 -35.35 -2.63
C PRO A 459 -24.78 -35.27 -2.69
N GLN A 460 -25.44 -36.39 -2.37
CA GLN A 460 -26.90 -36.45 -2.22
C GLN A 460 -27.40 -35.61 -1.05
N ASN A 461 -26.61 -35.55 0.05
CA ASN A 461 -26.89 -34.63 1.13
C ASN A 461 -26.51 -33.21 0.70
N PHE A 462 -27.52 -32.41 0.41
CA PHE A 462 -27.34 -31.04 -0.05
C PHE A 462 -26.73 -30.09 1.01
N LYS A 463 -26.68 -30.51 2.29
CA LYS A 463 -26.02 -29.80 3.40
C LYS A 463 -24.61 -30.32 3.72
N GLU A 464 -24.07 -31.22 2.90
CA GLU A 464 -22.66 -31.59 3.00
C GLU A 464 -21.79 -30.33 2.89
N THR A 465 -20.80 -30.21 3.77
CA THR A 465 -20.06 -28.97 4.03
C THR A 465 -19.39 -28.41 2.78
N GLN A 466 -18.70 -29.23 1.99
CA GLN A 466 -18.01 -28.76 0.77
C GLN A 466 -19.02 -28.30 -0.29
N TRP A 467 -20.10 -29.05 -0.50
CA TRP A 467 -21.13 -28.72 -1.48
C TRP A 467 -21.95 -27.48 -1.11
N LEU A 468 -22.29 -27.33 0.17
CA LEU A 468 -23.00 -26.17 0.68
C LEU A 468 -22.14 -24.90 0.54
N GLN A 469 -20.90 -24.94 1.04
CA GLN A 469 -20.00 -23.78 0.98
C GLN A 469 -19.65 -23.42 -0.47
N TRP A 470 -19.36 -24.39 -1.33
CA TRP A 470 -18.99 -24.11 -2.73
C TRP A 470 -20.07 -23.34 -3.49
N ARG A 471 -21.36 -23.66 -3.27
CA ARG A 471 -22.46 -22.91 -3.92
C ARG A 471 -22.66 -21.54 -3.28
N ALA A 472 -22.54 -21.41 -1.96
CA ALA A 472 -22.58 -20.12 -1.29
C ALA A 472 -21.44 -19.18 -1.72
N ASP A 473 -20.28 -19.74 -2.03
CA ASP A 473 -19.13 -19.00 -2.55
C ASP A 473 -19.43 -18.39 -3.92
N ILE A 474 -20.07 -19.15 -4.83
CA ILE A 474 -20.47 -18.65 -6.15
C ILE A 474 -21.45 -17.47 -6.02
N LEU A 475 -22.37 -17.51 -5.05
CA LEU A 475 -23.29 -16.39 -4.79
C LEU A 475 -22.57 -15.18 -4.17
N THR A 476 -21.55 -15.43 -3.34
CA THR A 476 -20.70 -14.39 -2.76
C THR A 476 -19.84 -13.70 -3.84
N ASP A 477 -19.33 -14.46 -4.80
CA ASP A 477 -18.63 -13.93 -5.98
C ASP A 477 -19.57 -13.06 -6.84
N PHE A 478 -20.83 -13.46 -6.98
CA PHE A 478 -21.83 -12.62 -7.62
C PHE A 478 -22.07 -11.31 -6.85
N LEU A 479 -22.19 -11.35 -5.53
CA LEU A 479 -22.33 -10.14 -4.72
C LEU A 479 -21.11 -9.21 -4.84
N THR A 480 -19.91 -9.80 -4.87
CA THR A 480 -18.66 -9.07 -5.14
C THR A 480 -18.72 -8.32 -6.47
N ARG A 481 -19.10 -9.01 -7.55
CA ARG A 481 -19.27 -8.41 -8.88
C ARG A 481 -20.34 -7.32 -8.86
N LEU A 482 -21.49 -7.59 -8.25
CA LEU A 482 -22.59 -6.63 -8.12
C LEU A 482 -22.11 -5.34 -7.45
N TYR A 483 -21.44 -5.47 -6.31
CA TYR A 483 -20.88 -4.34 -5.58
C TYR A 483 -19.94 -3.52 -6.46
N GLN A 484 -18.97 -4.18 -7.10
CA GLN A 484 -17.97 -3.52 -7.95
C GLN A 484 -18.58 -2.77 -9.14
N GLU A 485 -19.61 -3.32 -9.77
CA GLU A 485 -20.30 -2.67 -10.90
C GLU A 485 -21.19 -1.50 -10.45
N VAL A 486 -21.88 -1.63 -9.33
CA VAL A 486 -22.75 -0.56 -8.79
C VAL A 486 -21.93 0.66 -8.39
N ILE A 487 -20.84 0.46 -7.63
CA ILE A 487 -19.99 1.59 -7.21
C ILE A 487 -19.22 2.21 -8.38
N ALA A 488 -19.00 1.48 -9.48
CA ALA A 488 -18.39 2.04 -10.69
C ALA A 488 -19.32 3.02 -11.41
N ILE A 489 -20.64 2.85 -11.26
CA ILE A 489 -21.65 3.78 -11.78
C ILE A 489 -21.80 4.98 -10.84
N LYS A 490 -22.06 4.72 -9.56
CA LYS A 490 -22.24 5.74 -8.52
C LYS A 490 -21.52 5.30 -7.24
N PRO A 491 -20.32 5.84 -6.96
CA PRO A 491 -19.46 5.41 -5.85
C PRO A 491 -20.12 5.41 -4.46
N ASN A 492 -21.09 6.30 -4.27
CA ASN A 492 -21.75 6.50 -2.99
C ASN A 492 -23.04 5.68 -2.83
N LEU A 493 -23.49 4.90 -3.83
CA LEU A 493 -24.70 4.08 -3.69
C LEU A 493 -24.54 3.04 -2.58
N VAL A 494 -25.50 2.99 -1.66
CA VAL A 494 -25.59 1.98 -0.59
C VAL A 494 -25.98 0.63 -1.17
N ILE A 495 -25.24 -0.41 -0.81
CA ILE A 495 -25.60 -1.81 -1.04
C ILE A 495 -26.21 -2.34 0.26
N SER A 496 -27.51 -2.56 0.26
CA SER A 496 -28.26 -3.09 1.39
C SER A 496 -28.70 -4.53 1.12
N ILE A 497 -28.72 -5.38 2.15
CA ILE A 497 -29.29 -6.73 2.04
C ILE A 497 -30.15 -7.06 3.26
N ALA A 498 -31.32 -7.65 3.06
CA ALA A 498 -32.22 -8.11 4.11
C ALA A 498 -32.33 -9.65 4.17
N PRO A 499 -31.28 -10.36 4.61
CA PRO A 499 -31.21 -11.81 4.52
C PRO A 499 -32.02 -12.50 5.61
N SER A 500 -32.20 -13.81 5.46
CA SER A 500 -32.56 -14.66 6.59
C SER A 500 -31.42 -14.71 7.63
N VAL A 501 -31.75 -14.91 8.90
CA VAL A 501 -30.78 -14.77 10.00
C VAL A 501 -29.65 -15.82 9.93
N TYR A 502 -28.40 -15.42 10.12
CA TYR A 502 -27.24 -16.32 10.16
C TYR A 502 -27.26 -17.22 11.42
N PRO A 503 -26.87 -18.51 11.34
CA PRO A 503 -26.42 -19.25 10.16
C PRO A 503 -27.55 -19.91 9.34
N TRP A 504 -28.81 -19.72 9.71
CA TRP A 504 -29.93 -20.36 9.02
C TRP A 504 -30.03 -19.94 7.55
N GLY A 505 -29.85 -18.65 7.24
CA GLY A 505 -29.83 -18.15 5.86
C GLY A 505 -28.72 -18.81 5.01
N PHE A 506 -27.56 -19.08 5.60
CA PHE A 506 -26.48 -19.81 4.95
C PHE A 506 -26.87 -21.28 4.70
N GLN A 507 -27.40 -21.95 5.72
CA GLN A 507 -27.73 -23.38 5.66
C GLN A 507 -28.91 -23.69 4.73
N GLU A 508 -29.87 -22.77 4.60
CA GLU A 508 -31.12 -23.02 3.88
C GLU A 508 -31.20 -22.32 2.53
N TYR A 509 -30.45 -21.22 2.36
CA TYR A 509 -30.52 -20.33 1.19
C TYR A 509 -29.15 -19.91 0.64
N LEU A 510 -28.07 -20.52 1.13
CA LEU A 510 -26.70 -20.24 0.69
C LEU A 510 -26.27 -18.77 0.92
N GLN A 511 -26.95 -18.05 1.82
CA GLN A 511 -26.63 -16.66 2.18
C GLN A 511 -25.54 -16.62 3.25
N ASP A 512 -24.28 -16.67 2.83
CA ASP A 512 -23.12 -16.58 3.72
C ASP A 512 -22.84 -15.13 4.16
N THR A 513 -23.75 -14.61 4.97
CA THR A 513 -23.70 -13.22 5.46
C THR A 513 -22.48 -12.94 6.34
N GLN A 514 -21.89 -13.95 6.99
CA GLN A 514 -20.61 -13.78 7.69
C GLN A 514 -19.51 -13.42 6.69
N THR A 515 -19.36 -14.19 5.60
CA THR A 515 -18.40 -13.86 4.55
C THR A 515 -18.68 -12.48 3.95
N TRP A 516 -19.94 -12.11 3.71
CA TRP A 516 -20.28 -10.81 3.13
C TRP A 516 -19.87 -9.63 4.02
N ILE A 517 -20.04 -9.78 5.34
CA ILE A 517 -19.59 -8.79 6.34
C ILE A 517 -18.05 -8.76 6.41
N ASP A 518 -17.39 -9.92 6.45
CA ASP A 518 -15.94 -10.03 6.50
C ASP A 518 -15.25 -9.43 5.27
N GLN A 519 -15.87 -9.55 4.09
CA GLN A 519 -15.37 -8.99 2.84
C GLN A 519 -15.87 -7.55 2.57
N GLY A 520 -16.74 -7.00 3.44
CA GLY A 520 -17.28 -5.66 3.28
C GLY A 520 -18.13 -5.46 2.04
N LEU A 521 -18.91 -6.47 1.66
CA LEU A 521 -19.76 -6.50 0.46
C LEU A 521 -21.12 -5.84 0.64
N VAL A 522 -21.42 -5.37 1.85
CA VAL A 522 -22.72 -4.82 2.23
C VAL A 522 -22.47 -3.60 3.12
N ASP A 523 -23.17 -2.50 2.86
CA ASP A 523 -23.10 -1.28 3.68
C ASP A 523 -24.15 -1.29 4.80
N LEU A 524 -25.33 -1.89 4.57
CA LEU A 524 -26.40 -2.05 5.55
C LEU A 524 -26.97 -3.47 5.48
N ILE A 525 -27.05 -4.16 6.61
CA ILE A 525 -27.61 -5.52 6.67
C ILE A 525 -28.81 -5.59 7.60
N HIS A 526 -29.89 -6.18 7.09
CA HIS A 526 -31.20 -6.24 7.74
C HIS A 526 -31.65 -7.69 7.99
N PRO A 527 -31.03 -8.45 8.91
CA PRO A 527 -31.49 -9.79 9.23
C PRO A 527 -32.97 -9.77 9.61
N GLN A 528 -33.78 -10.60 8.96
CA GLN A 528 -35.22 -10.66 9.16
C GLN A 528 -35.56 -11.33 10.51
N LEU A 529 -35.57 -10.56 11.60
CA LEU A 529 -35.85 -11.01 12.97
C LEU A 529 -37.36 -11.04 13.27
N TYR A 530 -38.10 -11.80 12.46
CA TYR A 530 -39.56 -11.88 12.54
C TYR A 530 -40.00 -12.74 13.72
N ARG A 531 -39.86 -12.18 14.93
CA ARG A 531 -40.20 -12.81 16.21
C ARG A 531 -41.40 -12.10 16.83
N ARG A 532 -42.32 -12.89 17.38
CA ARG A 532 -43.62 -12.43 17.91
C ARG A 532 -43.63 -12.28 19.43
N ASP A 533 -42.49 -12.51 20.06
CA ASP A 533 -42.26 -12.35 21.49
C ASP A 533 -40.89 -11.71 21.73
N LEU A 534 -40.73 -11.05 22.87
CA LEU A 534 -39.51 -10.31 23.19
C LEU A 534 -38.33 -11.23 23.45
N GLU A 535 -38.54 -12.37 24.12
CA GLU A 535 -37.45 -13.23 24.57
C GLU A 535 -36.73 -13.88 23.39
N SER A 536 -37.47 -14.41 22.43
CA SER A 536 -36.88 -14.93 21.20
C SER A 536 -36.19 -13.83 20.41
N TYR A 537 -36.74 -12.61 20.34
CA TYR A 537 -36.06 -11.47 19.70
C TYR A 537 -34.69 -11.17 20.34
N LYS A 538 -34.63 -11.11 21.68
CA LYS A 538 -33.39 -10.87 22.44
C LYS A 538 -32.32 -11.91 22.14
N GLN A 539 -32.70 -13.19 22.16
CA GLN A 539 -31.76 -14.29 21.89
C GLN A 539 -31.09 -14.16 20.52
N TYR A 540 -31.84 -13.75 19.49
CA TYR A 540 -31.26 -13.54 18.17
C TYR A 540 -30.37 -12.29 18.12
N ILE A 541 -30.77 -11.18 18.74
CA ILE A 541 -29.93 -9.97 18.83
C ILE A 541 -28.60 -10.29 19.53
N ASP A 542 -28.66 -10.91 20.71
CA ASP A 542 -27.46 -11.24 21.49
C ASP A 542 -26.55 -12.17 20.71
N ARG A 543 -27.11 -13.15 19.97
CA ARG A 543 -26.32 -14.02 19.10
C ARG A 543 -25.62 -13.24 17.98
N LEU A 544 -26.31 -12.33 17.29
CA LEU A 544 -25.71 -11.53 16.22
C LEU A 544 -24.57 -10.67 16.77
N VAL A 545 -24.80 -9.98 17.90
CA VAL A 545 -23.82 -9.09 18.53
C VAL A 545 -22.60 -9.85 19.07
N THR A 546 -22.78 -11.07 19.57
CA THR A 546 -21.68 -11.83 20.19
C THR A 546 -20.94 -12.76 19.23
N GLN A 547 -21.60 -13.22 18.16
CA GLN A 547 -21.07 -14.28 17.30
C GLN A 547 -20.85 -13.88 15.83
N GLN A 548 -21.52 -12.84 15.33
CA GLN A 548 -21.44 -12.45 13.91
C GLN A 548 -20.79 -11.08 13.68
N PHE A 549 -21.07 -10.10 14.54
CA PHE A 549 -20.60 -8.72 14.37
C PHE A 549 -19.55 -8.36 15.42
N THR A 550 -18.47 -7.72 14.98
CA THR A 550 -17.55 -7.02 15.89
C THR A 550 -18.10 -5.64 16.28
N SER A 551 -17.55 -5.02 17.32
CA SER A 551 -17.94 -3.66 17.73
C SER A 551 -17.81 -2.62 16.60
N LEU A 552 -16.83 -2.78 15.71
CA LEU A 552 -16.64 -1.93 14.52
C LEU A 552 -17.70 -2.17 13.44
N GLN A 553 -18.32 -3.36 13.40
CA GLN A 553 -19.32 -3.73 12.41
C GLN A 553 -20.76 -3.51 12.88
N LEU A 554 -20.99 -3.34 14.18
CA LEU A 554 -22.34 -3.13 14.75
C LEU A 554 -23.12 -1.96 14.10
N PRO A 555 -22.50 -0.83 13.70
CA PRO A 555 -23.23 0.24 13.01
C PRO A 555 -23.91 -0.18 11.68
N PHE A 556 -23.49 -1.30 11.06
CA PHE A 556 -24.08 -1.80 9.81
C PHE A 556 -25.30 -2.70 10.04
N LEU A 557 -25.49 -3.20 11.27
CA LEU A 557 -26.60 -4.07 11.63
C LEU A 557 -27.86 -3.24 11.89
N VAL A 558 -28.92 -3.50 11.11
CA VAL A 558 -30.21 -2.80 11.21
C VAL A 558 -31.34 -3.83 11.13
N PRO A 559 -31.75 -4.44 12.25
CA PRO A 559 -32.66 -5.58 12.26
C PRO A 559 -34.02 -5.33 11.58
N GLY A 560 -34.49 -6.32 10.82
CA GLY A 560 -35.85 -6.33 10.27
C GLY A 560 -36.87 -6.79 11.30
N ILE A 561 -37.90 -5.99 11.57
CA ILE A 561 -38.97 -6.31 12.53
C ILE A 561 -40.28 -6.54 11.77
N LEU A 562 -40.94 -7.66 12.08
CA LEU A 562 -42.25 -8.00 11.53
C LEU A 562 -43.35 -7.28 12.31
N ILE A 563 -44.01 -6.31 11.68
CA ILE A 563 -45.12 -5.58 12.30
C ILE A 563 -46.50 -6.09 11.85
N LYS A 564 -46.59 -6.69 10.66
CA LYS A 564 -47.83 -7.27 10.13
C LYS A 564 -47.57 -8.45 9.17
N VAL A 565 -48.38 -9.50 9.29
CA VAL A 565 -48.56 -10.53 8.25
C VAL A 565 -49.90 -11.25 8.44
N GLY A 566 -50.72 -11.34 7.39
CA GLY A 566 -52.09 -11.85 7.51
C GLY A 566 -52.85 -11.13 8.64
N SER A 567 -53.36 -11.90 9.60
CA SER A 567 -54.05 -11.40 10.80
C SER A 567 -53.13 -10.98 11.94
N TYR A 568 -51.83 -11.34 11.91
CA TYR A 568 -50.89 -10.94 12.95
C TYR A 568 -50.59 -9.44 12.87
N ARG A 569 -50.60 -8.79 14.03
CA ARG A 569 -50.15 -7.42 14.27
C ARG A 569 -49.28 -7.40 15.52
N ILE A 570 -48.16 -6.69 15.48
CA ILE A 570 -47.36 -6.42 16.68
C ILE A 570 -48.11 -5.41 17.57
N SER A 571 -48.04 -5.56 18.89
CA SER A 571 -48.53 -4.55 19.83
C SER A 571 -47.56 -3.36 19.94
N PRO A 572 -48.04 -2.13 20.18
CA PRO A 572 -47.18 -0.98 20.49
C PRO A 572 -46.12 -1.26 21.56
N GLU A 573 -46.49 -1.96 22.63
CA GLU A 573 -45.61 -2.26 23.77
C GLU A 573 -44.44 -3.14 23.36
N LEU A 574 -44.72 -4.26 22.68
CA LEU A 574 -43.68 -5.16 22.17
C LEU A 574 -42.74 -4.46 21.17
N LEU A 575 -43.28 -3.63 20.27
CA LEU A 575 -42.47 -2.87 19.32
C LEU A 575 -41.47 -1.96 20.04
N LEU A 576 -41.94 -1.18 21.02
CA LEU A 576 -41.09 -0.28 21.80
C LEU A 576 -40.04 -1.06 22.61
N GLN A 577 -40.39 -2.22 23.16
CA GLN A 577 -39.45 -3.09 23.87
C GLN A 577 -38.34 -3.62 22.95
N GLN A 578 -38.67 -4.02 21.72
CA GLN A 578 -37.68 -4.48 20.74
C GLN A 578 -36.73 -3.36 20.30
N ILE A 579 -37.26 -2.16 20.00
CA ILE A 579 -36.43 -0.99 19.66
C ILE A 579 -35.52 -0.62 20.82
N LYS A 580 -36.05 -0.56 22.04
CA LYS A 580 -35.24 -0.30 23.24
C LYS A 580 -34.10 -1.31 23.37
N TYR A 581 -34.39 -2.60 23.15
CA TYR A 581 -33.38 -3.64 23.23
C TYR A 581 -32.26 -3.46 22.21
N ASN A 582 -32.58 -3.07 20.98
CA ASN A 582 -31.57 -2.75 19.97
C ASN A 582 -30.65 -1.62 20.47
N ARG A 583 -31.23 -0.52 20.98
CA ARG A 583 -30.45 0.61 21.49
C ARG A 583 -29.57 0.23 22.68
N ASP A 584 -30.06 -0.62 23.59
CA ASP A 584 -29.28 -1.14 24.73
C ASP A 584 -28.07 -2.00 24.30
N ARG A 585 -27.99 -2.42 23.02
CA ARG A 585 -26.89 -3.19 22.41
C ARG A 585 -26.08 -2.38 21.41
N ASN A 586 -26.23 -1.05 21.41
CA ASN A 586 -25.59 -0.13 20.47
C ASN A 586 -25.99 -0.34 19.00
N ILE A 587 -27.16 -0.93 18.75
CA ILE A 587 -27.74 -1.07 17.41
C ILE A 587 -28.58 0.18 17.11
N GLN A 588 -28.18 0.93 16.08
CA GLN A 588 -28.70 2.25 15.75
C GLN A 588 -29.65 2.19 14.54
N GLY A 589 -30.73 1.42 14.66
CA GLY A 589 -31.80 1.41 13.66
C GLY A 589 -32.55 0.09 13.54
N GLU A 590 -33.64 0.14 12.77
CA GLU A 590 -34.49 -1.00 12.42
C GLU A 590 -35.25 -0.73 11.12
N VAL A 591 -35.72 -1.80 10.47
CA VAL A 591 -36.59 -1.72 9.28
C VAL A 591 -37.86 -2.51 9.52
N PHE A 592 -39.02 -1.93 9.22
CA PHE A 592 -40.31 -2.60 9.43
C PHE A 592 -40.86 -3.25 8.17
N PHE A 593 -41.26 -4.51 8.31
CA PHE A 593 -42.10 -5.20 7.34
C PHE A 593 -43.57 -5.14 7.80
N PHE A 594 -44.41 -4.27 7.23
CA PHE A 594 -44.22 -3.33 6.11
C PHE A 594 -45.21 -2.14 6.25
N TYR A 595 -45.22 -1.18 5.33
CA TYR A 595 -46.01 0.08 5.41
C TYR A 595 -47.43 -0.08 5.96
N GLU A 596 -48.21 -1.04 5.46
CA GLU A 596 -49.63 -1.17 5.84
C GLU A 596 -49.80 -1.52 7.32
N GLY A 597 -48.82 -2.19 7.95
CA GLY A 597 -48.85 -2.43 9.39
C GLY A 597 -48.85 -1.15 10.24
N LEU A 598 -48.29 -0.05 9.72
CA LEU A 598 -48.26 1.24 10.41
C LEU A 598 -49.61 1.97 10.36
N ARG A 599 -50.47 1.62 9.41
CA ARG A 599 -51.79 2.26 9.19
C ARG A 599 -52.91 1.62 10.02
N GLU A 600 -52.64 0.49 10.63
CA GLU A 600 -53.62 -0.32 11.34
C GLU A 600 -53.94 0.26 12.71
N ASP A 601 -55.09 -0.14 13.26
CA ASP A 601 -55.56 0.26 14.59
C ASP A 601 -55.55 1.78 14.78
N ASN A 602 -55.95 2.52 13.73
CA ASN A 602 -55.93 3.98 13.65
C ASN A 602 -54.52 4.56 13.87
N ASP A 603 -53.57 4.08 13.08
CA ASP A 603 -52.16 4.48 13.08
C ASP A 603 -51.45 4.30 14.45
N ALA A 604 -51.87 3.31 15.27
CA ALA A 604 -51.40 3.14 16.65
C ALA A 604 -49.88 3.01 16.75
N LEU A 605 -49.26 2.22 15.88
CA LEU A 605 -47.80 2.03 15.85
C LEU A 605 -47.08 3.34 15.48
N ALA A 606 -47.59 4.07 14.48
CA ALA A 606 -46.99 5.34 14.07
C ALA A 606 -47.06 6.41 15.16
N LYS A 607 -48.16 6.45 15.94
CA LYS A 607 -48.31 7.37 17.08
C LYS A 607 -47.26 7.10 18.16
N VAL A 608 -47.12 5.85 18.61
CA VAL A 608 -46.14 5.54 19.66
C VAL A 608 -44.69 5.70 19.21
N LEU A 609 -44.41 5.50 17.91
CA LEU A 609 -43.09 5.79 17.34
C LEU A 609 -42.81 7.30 17.40
N ARG A 610 -43.75 8.13 16.91
CA ARG A 610 -43.63 9.59 16.88
C ARG A 610 -43.51 10.21 18.27
N GLU A 611 -44.23 9.67 19.25
CA GLU A 611 -44.19 10.16 20.63
C GLU A 611 -42.99 9.61 21.42
N GLY A 612 -42.40 8.50 20.98
CA GLY A 612 -41.31 7.81 21.63
C GLY A 612 -40.00 7.87 20.83
N PRO A 613 -39.49 6.73 20.33
CA PRO A 613 -38.13 6.63 19.78
C PRO A 613 -37.88 7.51 18.55
N TYR A 614 -38.92 7.91 17.80
CA TYR A 614 -38.77 8.73 16.60
C TYR A 614 -39.11 10.21 16.81
N ALA A 615 -39.34 10.64 18.06
CA ALA A 615 -39.69 12.02 18.38
C ALA A 615 -38.64 13.04 17.93
N GLN A 616 -37.36 12.65 17.95
CA GLN A 616 -36.26 13.49 17.47
C GLN A 616 -35.96 13.22 15.99
N PRO A 617 -35.75 14.26 15.15
CA PRO A 617 -35.35 14.09 13.77
C PRO A 617 -34.01 13.33 13.64
N ALA A 618 -33.98 12.35 12.73
CA ALA A 618 -32.75 11.64 12.35
C ALA A 618 -32.67 11.56 10.82
N PRO A 619 -32.17 12.60 10.13
CA PRO A 619 -32.09 12.59 8.67
C PRO A 619 -31.12 11.51 8.18
N PHE A 620 -31.46 10.86 7.06
CA PHE A 620 -30.59 9.87 6.44
C PHE A 620 -29.34 10.56 5.90
N ASN A 621 -28.15 10.13 6.35
CA ASN A 621 -26.88 10.68 5.90
C ASN A 621 -26.07 9.63 5.14
N LEU A 622 -26.11 9.73 3.81
CA LEU A 622 -25.42 8.84 2.87
C LEU A 622 -23.90 8.82 3.09
N SER A 623 -23.30 9.99 3.25
CA SER A 623 -21.86 10.11 3.45
C SER A 623 -21.42 9.41 4.74
N LYS A 624 -22.17 9.55 5.83
CA LYS A 624 -21.89 8.84 7.09
C LYS A 624 -22.01 7.33 6.96
N VAL A 625 -23.05 6.82 6.27
CA VAL A 625 -23.18 5.37 6.01
C VAL A 625 -21.98 4.85 5.23
N LYS A 626 -21.50 5.61 4.24
CA LYS A 626 -20.31 5.23 3.43
C LYS A 626 -18.97 5.45 4.13
N GLU A 627 -18.85 6.46 4.99
CA GLU A 627 -17.65 6.71 5.79
C GLU A 627 -17.45 5.65 6.86
N GLN A 628 -18.55 5.17 7.43
CA GLN A 628 -18.55 4.03 8.34
C GLN A 628 -18.29 2.75 7.55
N GLY A 629 -18.82 2.61 6.34
CA GLY A 629 -18.67 1.45 5.47
C GLY A 629 -17.27 1.24 4.86
N PHE A 630 -17.14 0.12 4.14
CA PHE A 630 -15.85 -0.38 3.62
C PHE A 630 -15.35 0.35 2.35
N THR A 631 -16.20 1.11 1.65
CA THR A 631 -15.86 1.76 0.37
C THR A 631 -14.81 2.85 0.49
N ARG A 632 -14.66 3.51 1.64
CA ARG A 632 -13.83 4.72 1.76
C ARG A 632 -12.40 4.50 1.27
N GLN A 633 -11.79 3.36 1.63
CA GLN A 633 -10.42 3.03 1.21
C GLN A 633 -10.35 2.81 -0.30
N ARG A 634 -11.29 2.04 -0.87
CA ARG A 634 -11.41 1.78 -2.32
C ARG A 634 -11.55 3.04 -3.18
N LEU A 635 -12.23 4.05 -2.65
CA LEU A 635 -12.47 5.31 -3.35
C LEU A 635 -11.34 6.34 -3.17
N SER A 636 -10.67 6.32 -2.02
CA SER A 636 -9.62 7.29 -1.68
C SER A 636 -8.28 7.07 -2.41
N GLY A 637 -7.99 5.83 -2.83
CA GLY A 637 -6.76 5.47 -3.53
C GLY A 637 -7.05 4.78 -4.86
N LYS A 638 -6.75 5.44 -5.98
CA LYS A 638 -6.81 4.79 -7.30
C LYS A 638 -5.49 4.08 -7.58
N TYR A 639 -5.51 2.76 -7.43
CA TYR A 639 -4.42 1.88 -7.84
C TYR A 639 -4.44 1.70 -9.36
N SER A 640 -3.25 1.58 -9.96
CA SER A 640 -3.09 1.24 -11.37
C SER A 640 -1.77 0.51 -11.56
N TYR A 641 -1.72 -0.43 -12.50
CA TYR A 641 -0.47 -0.99 -12.98
C TYR A 641 -0.07 -0.28 -14.26
N ILE A 642 1.19 0.15 -14.33
CA ILE A 642 1.78 0.80 -15.50
C ILE A 642 2.85 -0.07 -16.14
N ASP A 643 3.02 0.05 -17.46
CA ASP A 643 4.17 -0.50 -18.16
C ASP A 643 5.41 0.42 -18.03
N SER A 644 6.53 0.00 -18.61
CA SER A 644 7.81 0.73 -18.59
C SER A 644 7.78 2.07 -19.34
N SER A 645 6.75 2.34 -20.13
CA SER A 645 6.50 3.66 -20.74
C SER A 645 5.70 4.60 -19.83
N GLY A 646 5.13 4.09 -18.73
CA GLY A 646 4.25 4.81 -17.83
C GLY A 646 2.76 4.74 -18.21
N LYS A 647 2.40 3.93 -19.22
CA LYS A 647 1.01 3.75 -19.63
C LYS A 647 0.29 2.83 -18.66
N SER A 648 -0.88 3.25 -18.17
CA SER A 648 -1.76 2.38 -17.36
C SER A 648 -2.29 1.23 -18.21
N ILE A 649 -2.04 0.01 -17.74
CA ILE A 649 -2.47 -1.25 -18.38
C ILE A 649 -3.65 -1.86 -17.63
N LEU A 650 -3.63 -1.82 -16.30
CA LEU A 650 -4.66 -2.43 -15.45
C LEU A 650 -5.11 -1.46 -14.35
N GLN A 651 -6.39 -1.50 -14.01
CA GLN A 651 -7.00 -0.70 -12.94
C GLN A 651 -7.78 -1.60 -11.98
N PRO A 652 -7.14 -2.12 -10.92
CA PRO A 652 -7.80 -3.00 -9.98
C PRO A 652 -8.83 -2.27 -9.11
N ARG A 653 -9.91 -2.96 -8.76
CA ARG A 653 -11.01 -2.46 -7.92
C ARG A 653 -11.08 -3.22 -6.59
N PHE A 654 -9.96 -3.20 -5.87
CA PHE A 654 -9.79 -3.80 -4.55
C PHE A 654 -9.38 -2.74 -3.53
N ASP A 655 -9.55 -3.04 -2.25
CA ASP A 655 -9.17 -2.10 -1.17
C ASP A 655 -7.64 -2.00 -1.06
N TRP A 656 -6.94 -3.09 -1.40
CA TRP A 656 -5.49 -3.13 -1.50
C TRP A 656 -5.05 -4.12 -2.58
N VAL A 657 -3.91 -3.83 -3.23
CA VAL A 657 -3.24 -4.70 -4.22
C VAL A 657 -1.72 -4.59 -4.09
N ASP A 658 -0.97 -5.63 -4.48
CA ASP A 658 0.50 -5.66 -4.48
C ASP A 658 1.10 -5.71 -5.90
N SER A 659 2.43 -5.67 -6.00
CA SER A 659 3.16 -6.03 -7.22
C SER A 659 2.93 -7.49 -7.64
N PHE A 660 3.00 -7.76 -8.94
CA PHE A 660 2.90 -9.12 -9.47
C PHE A 660 4.14 -9.94 -9.17
N SER A 661 3.91 -11.21 -8.80
CA SER A 661 4.94 -12.23 -8.63
C SER A 661 4.38 -13.60 -9.02
N ASN A 662 5.09 -14.31 -9.89
CA ASN A 662 4.69 -15.56 -10.52
C ASN A 662 3.32 -15.49 -11.20
N GLY A 663 3.05 -14.41 -11.94
CA GLY A 663 1.81 -14.22 -12.70
C GLY A 663 0.57 -13.87 -11.86
N LEU A 664 0.69 -13.84 -10.53
CA LEU A 664 -0.37 -13.51 -9.59
C LEU A 664 0.02 -12.31 -8.72
N THR A 665 -0.98 -11.65 -8.14
CA THR A 665 -0.76 -10.67 -7.06
C THR A 665 -1.80 -10.85 -5.98
N LYS A 666 -1.42 -10.58 -4.73
CA LYS A 666 -2.36 -10.61 -3.61
C LYS A 666 -3.22 -9.34 -3.62
N VAL A 667 -4.49 -9.52 -3.32
CA VAL A 667 -5.50 -8.46 -3.27
C VAL A 667 -6.30 -8.59 -1.98
N LYS A 668 -6.83 -7.46 -1.50
CA LYS A 668 -7.67 -7.43 -0.29
C LYS A 668 -9.01 -6.77 -0.58
N MET A 669 -10.07 -7.36 -0.03
CA MET A 669 -11.38 -6.71 0.07
C MET A 669 -11.97 -6.94 1.46
N GLY A 670 -12.40 -5.88 2.12
CA GLY A 670 -12.73 -5.88 3.54
C GLY A 670 -11.54 -6.35 4.37
N TYR A 671 -11.75 -7.42 5.13
CA TYR A 671 -10.74 -7.99 6.02
C TYR A 671 -9.99 -9.19 5.42
N LYS A 672 -10.36 -9.65 4.22
CA LYS A 672 -9.83 -10.89 3.66
C LYS A 672 -8.95 -10.67 2.43
N TRP A 673 -7.90 -11.48 2.37
CA TRP A 673 -6.95 -11.55 1.27
C TRP A 673 -7.28 -12.70 0.31
N GLY A 674 -6.91 -12.50 -0.95
CA GLY A 674 -7.03 -13.45 -2.06
C GLY A 674 -6.02 -13.09 -3.15
N TYR A 675 -6.15 -13.67 -4.34
CA TYR A 675 -5.19 -13.45 -5.44
C TYR A 675 -5.90 -13.28 -6.78
N VAL A 676 -5.35 -12.39 -7.60
CA VAL A 676 -5.78 -12.18 -9.00
C VAL A 676 -4.64 -12.44 -9.97
N ASP A 677 -5.00 -12.75 -11.21
CA ASP A 677 -4.07 -12.83 -12.34
C ASP A 677 -3.79 -11.45 -12.96
N LYS A 678 -2.95 -11.43 -14.01
CA LYS A 678 -2.64 -10.23 -14.81
C LYS A 678 -3.81 -9.65 -15.61
N THR A 679 -4.96 -10.31 -15.62
CA THR A 679 -6.23 -9.75 -16.13
C THR A 679 -7.09 -9.15 -15.01
N VAL A 680 -6.59 -9.18 -13.77
CA VAL A 680 -7.28 -8.75 -12.54
C VAL A 680 -8.49 -9.65 -12.22
N LYS A 681 -8.52 -10.86 -12.77
CA LYS A 681 -9.54 -11.85 -12.45
C LYS A 681 -9.14 -12.60 -11.19
N LEU A 682 -10.08 -12.78 -10.25
CA LEU A 682 -9.88 -13.56 -9.03
C LEU A 682 -9.54 -15.01 -9.39
N VAL A 683 -8.34 -15.44 -9.02
CA VAL A 683 -7.86 -16.84 -9.17
C VAL A 683 -8.05 -17.57 -7.86
N VAL A 684 -7.74 -16.91 -6.74
CA VAL A 684 -7.90 -17.46 -5.39
C VAL A 684 -8.82 -16.56 -4.59
N ARG A 685 -9.90 -17.14 -4.06
CA ARG A 685 -10.94 -16.44 -3.30
C ARG A 685 -10.36 -15.61 -2.15
N LEU A 686 -11.03 -14.49 -1.86
CA LEU A 686 -10.84 -13.67 -0.67
C LEU A 686 -11.29 -14.41 0.60
N ARG A 687 -10.37 -15.13 1.24
CA ARG A 687 -10.69 -15.93 2.45
C ARG A 687 -9.59 -15.96 3.50
N PHE A 688 -8.42 -15.41 3.20
CA PHE A 688 -7.28 -15.48 4.12
C PHE A 688 -7.26 -14.25 5.03
N ASP A 689 -6.89 -14.45 6.30
CA ASP A 689 -6.66 -13.36 7.25
C ASP A 689 -5.39 -12.58 6.89
N ASP A 690 -4.41 -13.28 6.31
CA ASP A 690 -3.17 -12.72 5.76
C ASP A 690 -2.64 -13.60 4.61
N ALA A 691 -1.83 -13.02 3.74
CA ALA A 691 -1.32 -13.66 2.54
C ALA A 691 0.00 -13.03 2.09
N GLU A 692 0.94 -13.84 1.59
CA GLU A 692 2.20 -13.37 1.00
C GLU A 692 2.25 -13.59 -0.51
N LEU A 693 3.20 -12.94 -1.19
CA LEU A 693 3.44 -13.18 -2.62
C LEU A 693 3.98 -14.61 -2.85
N PHE A 694 3.68 -15.17 -4.02
CA PHE A 694 4.20 -16.47 -4.42
C PHE A 694 5.72 -16.42 -4.61
N THR A 695 6.44 -17.35 -4.00
CA THR A 695 7.89 -17.49 -4.16
C THR A 695 8.21 -18.78 -4.90
N VAL A 696 9.10 -18.72 -5.88
CA VAL A 696 9.65 -19.92 -6.54
C VAL A 696 10.75 -20.49 -5.65
N SER A 697 10.64 -21.78 -5.33
CA SER A 697 11.70 -22.53 -4.68
C SER A 697 12.10 -23.72 -5.55
N ASN A 698 13.40 -23.98 -5.61
CA ASN A 698 13.97 -25.10 -6.34
C ASN A 698 14.52 -26.11 -5.32
N SER A 699 14.18 -27.39 -5.48
CA SER A 699 14.75 -28.48 -4.70
C SER A 699 14.78 -29.76 -5.52
N ALA A 700 15.90 -30.49 -5.47
CA ALA A 700 16.07 -31.79 -6.14
C ALA A 700 15.66 -31.83 -7.62
N GLY A 701 15.90 -30.74 -8.37
CA GLY A 701 15.55 -30.63 -9.80
C GLY A 701 14.08 -30.30 -10.10
N LEU A 702 13.27 -30.04 -9.07
CA LEU A 702 11.87 -29.61 -9.20
C LEU A 702 11.72 -28.15 -8.74
N SER A 703 10.94 -27.38 -9.49
CA SER A 703 10.54 -26.02 -9.14
C SER A 703 9.09 -26.02 -8.70
N TYR A 704 8.79 -25.37 -7.58
CA TYR A 704 7.43 -25.18 -7.11
C TYR A 704 7.23 -23.74 -6.63
N SER A 705 6.01 -23.24 -6.79
CA SER A 705 5.60 -21.89 -6.38
C SER A 705 4.53 -22.00 -5.30
N LEU A 706 4.90 -21.62 -4.08
CA LEU A 706 3.99 -21.59 -2.94
C LEU A 706 3.89 -20.17 -2.38
N ALA A 707 2.72 -19.86 -1.84
CA ALA A 707 2.50 -18.66 -1.05
C ALA A 707 2.09 -19.04 0.38
N LEU A 708 2.62 -18.27 1.33
CA LEU A 708 2.22 -18.35 2.73
C LEU A 708 0.86 -17.68 2.90
N ILE A 709 -0.05 -18.34 3.62
CA ILE A 709 -1.38 -17.81 3.96
C ILE A 709 -1.69 -18.00 5.43
N LYS A 710 -2.61 -17.19 5.96
CA LYS A 710 -3.09 -17.28 7.34
C LYS A 710 -4.60 -17.46 7.38
N ILE A 711 -5.08 -18.43 8.15
CA ILE A 711 -6.51 -18.66 8.42
C ILE A 711 -6.67 -19.02 9.89
N GLY A 712 -7.59 -18.37 10.59
CA GLY A 712 -7.88 -18.68 11.99
C GLY A 712 -6.68 -18.46 12.90
N GLY A 713 -5.83 -17.48 12.57
CA GLY A 713 -4.61 -17.18 13.32
C GLY A 713 -3.43 -18.10 13.04
N LYS A 714 -3.59 -19.15 12.23
CA LYS A 714 -2.54 -20.14 11.90
C LYS A 714 -2.06 -19.99 10.46
N TYR A 715 -0.80 -20.31 10.23
CA TYR A 715 -0.15 -20.24 8.94
C TYR A 715 -0.13 -21.60 8.22
N GLY A 716 -0.33 -21.56 6.90
CA GLY A 716 -0.28 -22.68 5.98
C GLY A 716 0.16 -22.21 4.58
N TYR A 717 0.10 -23.09 3.58
CA TYR A 717 0.64 -22.79 2.24
C TYR A 717 -0.31 -23.23 1.12
N ILE A 718 -0.37 -22.42 0.06
CA ILE A 718 -1.15 -22.70 -1.16
C ILE A 718 -0.26 -22.71 -2.39
N ASP A 719 -0.70 -23.40 -3.43
CA ASP A 719 -0.15 -23.27 -4.79
C ASP A 719 -0.80 -22.13 -5.58
N THR A 720 -0.32 -21.90 -6.81
CA THR A 720 -0.81 -20.84 -7.72
C THR A 720 -2.25 -21.06 -8.20
N THR A 721 -2.83 -22.24 -7.98
CA THR A 721 -4.25 -22.51 -8.24
C THR A 721 -5.13 -22.17 -7.03
N GLY A 722 -4.53 -21.85 -5.88
CA GLY A 722 -5.21 -21.62 -4.61
C GLY A 722 -5.50 -22.90 -3.81
N LYS A 723 -5.01 -24.05 -4.28
CA LYS A 723 -5.12 -25.30 -3.54
C LYS A 723 -4.23 -25.24 -2.31
N VAL A 724 -4.81 -25.56 -1.16
CA VAL A 724 -4.06 -25.69 0.10
C VAL A 724 -3.17 -26.93 0.01
N ILE A 725 -1.86 -26.71 -0.01
CA ILE A 725 -0.85 -27.78 -0.01
C ILE A 725 -0.53 -28.19 1.42
N ILE A 726 -0.43 -27.21 2.32
CA ILE A 726 -0.17 -27.44 3.74
C ILE A 726 -1.22 -26.70 4.54
N GLN A 727 -1.98 -27.43 5.34
CA GLN A 727 -3.08 -26.87 6.13
C GLN A 727 -2.56 -25.83 7.13
N PRO A 728 -3.32 -24.76 7.39
CA PRO A 728 -3.02 -23.80 8.44
C PRO A 728 -2.88 -24.48 9.80
N GLN A 729 -1.67 -24.51 10.35
CA GLN A 729 -1.38 -25.16 11.64
C GLN A 729 -0.23 -24.52 12.42
N PHE A 730 0.60 -23.70 11.77
CA PHE A 730 1.79 -23.10 12.39
C PHE A 730 1.49 -21.77 13.05
N ASP A 731 2.18 -21.45 14.15
CA ASP A 731 2.04 -20.17 14.86
C ASP A 731 2.65 -19.01 14.05
N ASN A 732 3.75 -19.30 13.38
CA ASN A 732 4.45 -18.41 12.45
C ASN A 732 5.17 -19.25 11.38
N ALA A 733 5.53 -18.64 10.25
CA ALA A 733 6.11 -19.33 9.12
C ALA A 733 6.77 -18.36 8.12
N ASP A 734 7.82 -18.82 7.44
CA ASP A 734 8.51 -18.10 6.35
C ASP A 734 8.21 -18.74 4.98
N SER A 735 8.51 -18.02 3.89
CA SER A 735 8.44 -18.56 2.53
C SER A 735 9.47 -19.66 2.27
N PHE A 736 9.14 -20.57 1.35
CA PHE A 736 10.04 -21.65 0.96
C PHE A 736 11.28 -21.15 0.21
N LYS A 737 12.46 -21.66 0.59
CA LYS A 737 13.70 -21.44 -0.12
C LYS A 737 14.60 -22.67 -0.01
N GLU A 738 15.23 -23.07 -1.10
CA GLU A 738 16.08 -24.27 -1.19
C GLU A 738 15.39 -25.55 -0.65
N GLY A 739 14.09 -25.71 -0.90
CA GLY A 739 13.36 -26.91 -0.48
C GLY A 739 12.67 -26.82 0.88
N LEU A 740 13.04 -25.87 1.73
CA LEU A 740 12.60 -25.82 3.14
C LEU A 740 11.98 -24.48 3.51
N ALA A 741 11.11 -24.49 4.52
CA ALA A 741 10.55 -23.29 5.13
C ALA A 741 10.68 -23.35 6.66
N ALA A 742 11.08 -22.24 7.27
CA ALA A 742 11.11 -22.13 8.73
C ALA A 742 9.67 -21.98 9.24
N VAL A 743 9.30 -22.76 10.27
CA VAL A 743 7.97 -22.70 10.90
C VAL A 743 8.09 -22.73 12.40
N GLN A 744 7.20 -22.00 13.07
CA GLN A 744 7.11 -21.96 14.52
C GLN A 744 5.99 -22.89 15.01
N ILE A 745 6.34 -23.77 15.93
CA ILE A 745 5.44 -24.71 16.60
C ILE A 745 5.75 -24.63 18.10
N ASN A 746 4.75 -24.30 18.92
CA ASN A 746 4.91 -24.19 20.38
C ASN A 746 6.06 -23.24 20.77
N SER A 747 6.09 -22.06 20.14
CA SER A 747 7.08 -20.99 20.37
C SER A 747 8.53 -21.28 19.93
N LYS A 748 8.83 -22.45 19.37
CA LYS A 748 10.16 -22.78 18.82
C LYS A 748 10.11 -22.93 17.30
N TYR A 749 11.20 -22.59 16.64
CA TYR A 749 11.34 -22.73 15.19
C TYR A 749 11.98 -24.08 14.83
N GLY A 750 11.42 -24.70 13.79
CA GLY A 750 11.96 -25.84 13.06
C GLY A 750 11.77 -25.61 11.56
N TYR A 751 11.92 -26.68 10.76
CA TYR A 751 11.79 -26.58 9.30
C TYR A 751 10.94 -27.70 8.73
N ILE A 752 10.15 -27.37 7.72
CA ILE A 752 9.31 -28.29 6.97
C ILE A 752 9.73 -28.36 5.50
N ASP A 753 9.43 -29.48 4.86
CA ASP A 753 9.49 -29.61 3.40
C ASP A 753 8.20 -29.10 2.72
N ASN A 754 8.17 -29.14 1.39
CA ASN A 754 7.05 -28.67 0.58
C ASN A 754 5.76 -29.51 0.71
N THR A 755 5.81 -30.64 1.41
CA THR A 755 4.64 -31.46 1.78
C THR A 755 4.11 -31.10 3.17
N GLY A 756 4.83 -30.25 3.91
CA GLY A 756 4.52 -29.87 5.29
C GLY A 756 5.09 -30.83 6.34
N LYS A 757 5.91 -31.81 5.94
CA LYS A 757 6.56 -32.72 6.87
C LYS A 757 7.71 -31.99 7.56
N VAL A 758 7.76 -32.09 8.90
CA VAL A 758 8.86 -31.56 9.70
C VAL A 758 10.15 -32.33 9.38
N VAL A 759 11.14 -31.63 8.82
CA VAL A 759 12.48 -32.15 8.51
C VAL A 759 13.45 -31.86 9.66
N ILE A 760 13.35 -30.67 10.26
CA ILE A 760 14.15 -30.26 11.40
C ILE A 760 13.19 -29.93 12.55
N GLN A 761 13.32 -30.65 13.66
CA GLN A 761 12.41 -30.49 14.80
C GLN A 761 12.47 -29.08 15.39
N PRO A 762 11.35 -28.52 15.87
CA PRO A 762 11.33 -27.22 16.52
C PRO A 762 12.24 -27.18 17.75
N GLN A 763 13.30 -26.38 17.69
CA GLN A 763 14.28 -26.27 18.77
C GLN A 763 14.95 -24.88 18.88
N PHE A 764 14.81 -24.03 17.85
CA PHE A 764 15.48 -22.73 17.79
C PHE A 764 14.57 -21.61 18.32
N ASP A 765 15.17 -20.56 18.90
CA ASP A 765 14.44 -19.37 19.35
C ASP A 765 14.00 -18.52 18.16
N GLU A 766 14.86 -18.42 17.15
CA GLU A 766 14.62 -17.77 15.86
C GLU A 766 15.29 -18.58 14.74
N ALA A 767 14.72 -18.53 13.55
CA ALA A 767 15.24 -19.20 12.36
C ALA A 767 14.88 -18.39 11.10
N THR A 768 15.73 -18.45 10.07
CA THR A 768 15.43 -17.85 8.76
C THR A 768 15.46 -18.90 7.66
N PHE A 769 15.05 -18.52 6.45
CA PHE A 769 15.22 -19.34 5.25
C PHE A 769 16.68 -19.76 5.00
N PHE A 770 16.86 -20.87 4.28
CA PHE A 770 18.15 -21.33 3.78
C PHE A 770 18.64 -20.46 2.61
N ASN A 771 19.94 -20.19 2.59
CA ASN A 771 20.61 -19.56 1.46
C ASN A 771 22.03 -20.13 1.35
N GLU A 772 22.39 -20.63 0.17
CA GLU A 772 23.67 -21.30 -0.09
C GLU A 772 23.89 -22.53 0.83
N GLY A 773 22.81 -23.26 1.12
CA GLY A 773 22.84 -24.50 1.92
C GLY A 773 22.88 -24.30 3.44
N LEU A 774 22.94 -23.06 3.93
CA LEU A 774 22.97 -22.73 5.35
C LEU A 774 21.81 -21.82 5.76
N ALA A 775 21.29 -22.02 6.96
CA ALA A 775 20.29 -21.14 7.57
C ALA A 775 20.79 -20.55 8.88
N ARG A 776 20.49 -19.27 9.09
CA ARG A 776 20.79 -18.58 10.35
C ARG A 776 19.76 -18.99 11.40
N VAL A 777 20.23 -19.43 12.56
CA VAL A 777 19.38 -19.77 13.71
C VAL A 777 19.89 -19.10 14.97
N LYS A 778 19.00 -18.91 15.94
CA LYS A 778 19.33 -18.39 17.26
C LYS A 778 19.11 -19.46 18.32
N LEU A 779 20.10 -19.60 19.20
CA LEU A 779 20.05 -20.49 20.35
C LEU A 779 20.69 -19.77 21.53
N THR A 780 19.94 -19.63 22.64
CA THR A 780 20.48 -19.04 23.89
C THR A 780 21.08 -17.65 23.64
N GLU A 781 20.30 -16.78 22.97
CA GLU A 781 20.63 -15.39 22.63
C GLU A 781 21.67 -15.15 21.52
N LYS A 782 22.44 -16.16 21.11
CA LYS A 782 23.46 -16.03 20.06
C LYS A 782 23.02 -16.64 18.73
N TYR A 783 23.53 -16.09 17.63
CA TYR A 783 23.30 -16.61 16.28
C TYR A 783 24.41 -17.57 15.86
N GLY A 784 24.00 -18.63 15.17
CA GLY A 784 24.85 -19.63 14.50
C GLY A 784 24.20 -20.09 13.18
N TYR A 785 24.72 -21.16 12.60
CA TYR A 785 24.23 -21.67 11.32
C TYR A 785 24.07 -23.19 11.32
N ILE A 786 23.01 -23.65 10.67
CA ILE A 786 22.71 -25.06 10.45
C ILE A 786 22.69 -25.39 8.96
N ASP A 787 22.94 -26.65 8.64
CA ASP A 787 22.68 -27.21 7.31
C ASP A 787 21.22 -27.67 7.14
N SER A 788 20.88 -28.14 5.95
CA SER A 788 19.53 -28.64 5.61
C SER A 788 19.12 -29.92 6.35
N THR A 789 20.05 -30.59 7.06
CA THR A 789 19.77 -31.72 7.96
C THR A 789 19.47 -31.27 9.39
N GLY A 790 19.68 -29.98 9.70
CA GLY A 790 19.53 -29.42 11.04
C GLY A 790 20.78 -29.54 11.91
N GLN A 791 21.90 -30.01 11.35
CA GLN A 791 23.17 -30.06 12.07
C GLN A 791 23.76 -28.66 12.17
N VAL A 792 24.24 -28.31 13.37
CA VAL A 792 24.95 -27.04 13.61
C VAL A 792 26.32 -27.10 12.94
N VAL A 793 26.47 -26.35 11.84
CA VAL A 793 27.74 -26.21 11.10
C VAL A 793 28.61 -25.14 11.76
N ILE A 794 27.99 -24.06 12.22
CA ILE A 794 28.68 -22.94 12.87
C ILE A 794 27.99 -22.70 14.21
N GLN A 795 28.74 -22.93 15.29
CA GLN A 795 28.22 -22.82 16.66
C GLN A 795 27.67 -21.41 16.94
N PRO A 796 26.54 -21.29 17.66
CA PRO A 796 26.01 -20.00 18.08
C PRO A 796 27.03 -19.21 18.91
N GLN A 797 27.51 -18.10 18.34
CA GLN A 797 28.53 -17.25 19.00
C GLN A 797 28.42 -15.77 18.62
N PHE A 798 27.62 -15.43 17.61
CA PHE A 798 27.51 -14.06 17.10
C PHE A 798 26.35 -13.30 17.75
N ASP A 799 26.55 -12.00 17.99
CA ASP A 799 25.51 -11.08 18.47
C ASP A 799 24.47 -10.79 17.38
N ALA A 800 24.93 -10.71 16.13
CA ALA A 800 24.09 -10.58 14.95
C ALA A 800 24.73 -11.32 13.77
N ALA A 801 23.91 -11.77 12.83
CA ALA A 801 24.35 -12.55 11.67
C ALA A 801 23.40 -12.32 10.47
N GLY A 802 23.94 -12.27 9.26
CA GLY A 802 23.19 -12.24 8.01
C GLY A 802 23.10 -13.62 7.34
N SER A 803 22.30 -13.75 6.27
CA SER A 803 22.32 -14.94 5.42
C SER A 803 23.60 -14.98 4.57
N PHE A 804 24.09 -16.17 4.24
CA PHE A 804 25.18 -16.33 3.28
C PHE A 804 24.79 -15.76 1.91
N SER A 805 25.74 -15.09 1.25
CA SER A 805 25.59 -14.55 -0.09
C SER A 805 26.96 -14.49 -0.76
N GLU A 806 27.07 -15.12 -1.91
CA GLU A 806 28.29 -15.30 -2.68
C GLU A 806 29.46 -15.93 -1.89
N GLY A 807 29.13 -16.88 -1.00
CA GLY A 807 30.07 -17.65 -0.19
C GLY A 807 30.47 -17.03 1.15
N LEU A 808 29.96 -15.83 1.47
CA LEU A 808 30.27 -15.11 2.71
C LEU A 808 28.99 -14.67 3.45
N ALA A 809 29.06 -14.59 4.77
CA ALA A 809 28.00 -14.00 5.60
C ALA A 809 28.57 -12.93 6.52
N GLN A 810 27.89 -11.80 6.63
CA GLN A 810 28.22 -10.75 7.59
C GLN A 810 27.80 -11.16 9.00
N VAL A 811 28.69 -11.01 9.96
CA VAL A 811 28.47 -11.35 11.38
C VAL A 811 29.04 -10.28 12.30
N ALA A 812 28.48 -10.15 13.49
CA ALA A 812 28.92 -9.19 14.49
C ALA A 812 29.25 -9.85 15.84
N ILE A 813 30.34 -9.40 16.46
CA ILE A 813 30.69 -9.67 17.86
C ILE A 813 31.06 -8.33 18.50
N ALA A 814 30.52 -8.05 19.68
CA ALA A 814 30.74 -6.80 20.41
C ALA A 814 30.48 -5.56 19.53
N ASN A 815 29.42 -5.61 18.72
CA ASN A 815 29.01 -4.59 17.74
C ASN A 815 30.02 -4.30 16.60
N GLN A 816 31.06 -5.11 16.42
CA GLN A 816 31.95 -5.01 15.27
C GLN A 816 31.61 -6.07 14.23
N TRP A 817 31.39 -5.62 13.00
CA TRP A 817 31.04 -6.44 11.86
C TRP A 817 32.27 -6.89 11.08
N GLY A 818 32.19 -8.10 10.54
CA GLY A 818 33.13 -8.73 9.62
C GLY A 818 32.43 -9.84 8.85
N TYR A 819 33.20 -10.72 8.21
CA TYR A 819 32.62 -11.77 7.36
C TYR A 819 33.23 -13.13 7.64
N ILE A 820 32.38 -14.15 7.61
CA ILE A 820 32.77 -15.55 7.72
C ILE A 820 32.50 -16.30 6.42
N ASN A 821 33.30 -17.34 6.17
CA ASN A 821 33.01 -18.33 5.13
C ASN A 821 32.02 -19.40 5.65
N SER A 822 31.63 -20.33 4.77
CA SER A 822 30.69 -21.42 5.10
C SER A 822 31.22 -22.42 6.14
N ALA A 823 32.53 -22.42 6.41
CA ALA A 823 33.15 -23.19 7.50
C ALA A 823 33.16 -22.43 8.84
N GLY A 824 32.60 -21.22 8.90
CA GLY A 824 32.57 -20.38 10.10
C GLY A 824 33.90 -19.67 10.42
N GLN A 825 34.87 -19.72 9.51
CA GLN A 825 36.15 -19.04 9.69
C GLN A 825 36.02 -17.57 9.30
N ILE A 826 36.63 -16.68 10.07
CA ILE A 826 36.70 -15.25 9.78
C ILE A 826 37.50 -15.06 8.48
N ALA A 827 36.80 -14.73 7.39
CA ALA A 827 37.39 -14.42 6.10
C ALA A 827 37.81 -12.95 6.01
N ILE A 828 37.05 -12.06 6.66
CA ILE A 828 37.34 -10.64 6.77
C ILE A 828 37.16 -10.24 8.23
N ALA A 829 38.19 -9.64 8.82
CA ALA A 829 38.24 -9.30 10.24
C ALA A 829 37.05 -8.45 10.70
N LEU A 830 36.63 -8.67 11.96
CA LEU A 830 35.60 -7.89 12.63
C LEU A 830 36.17 -6.50 12.94
N GLN A 831 35.93 -5.54 12.06
CA GLN A 831 36.53 -4.20 12.17
C GLN A 831 35.61 -3.08 11.68
N PHE A 832 34.39 -3.42 11.22
CA PHE A 832 33.45 -2.46 10.64
C PHE A 832 32.34 -2.11 11.64
N ASP A 833 31.82 -0.89 11.58
CA ASP A 833 30.68 -0.44 12.39
C ASP A 833 29.34 -0.98 11.85
N GLY A 834 29.34 -1.52 10.63
CA GLY A 834 28.16 -2.00 9.90
C GLY A 834 28.57 -2.73 8.62
N ALA A 835 27.75 -3.68 8.17
CA ALA A 835 28.02 -4.47 6.97
C ALA A 835 26.72 -4.93 6.28
N GLU A 836 26.71 -4.90 4.95
CA GLU A 836 25.66 -5.47 4.10
C GLU A 836 26.12 -6.78 3.46
N ALA A 837 25.19 -7.57 2.91
CA ALA A 837 25.55 -8.80 2.21
C ALA A 837 26.33 -8.50 0.90
N PHE A 838 27.27 -9.39 0.55
CA PHE A 838 27.95 -9.35 -0.75
C PHE A 838 26.94 -9.55 -1.89
N LYS A 839 26.96 -8.62 -2.86
CA LYS A 839 26.21 -8.69 -4.12
C LYS A 839 27.06 -8.13 -5.25
N GLU A 840 27.08 -8.84 -6.38
CA GLU A 840 27.87 -8.50 -7.56
C GLU A 840 29.37 -8.35 -7.22
N GLY A 841 29.87 -9.17 -6.29
CA GLY A 841 31.28 -9.20 -5.89
C GLY A 841 31.70 -8.15 -4.85
N LEU A 842 30.82 -7.23 -4.44
CA LEU A 842 31.11 -6.16 -3.48
C LEU A 842 30.15 -6.18 -2.29
N ALA A 843 30.61 -5.68 -1.14
CA ALA A 843 29.77 -5.44 0.02
C ALA A 843 29.94 -4.02 0.55
N ALA A 844 28.83 -3.41 0.97
CA ALA A 844 28.87 -2.12 1.65
C ALA A 844 29.29 -2.34 3.11
N VAL A 845 30.24 -1.54 3.60
CA VAL A 845 30.72 -1.58 4.99
C VAL A 845 30.83 -0.17 5.57
N LYS A 846 30.61 -0.05 6.87
CA LYS A 846 30.69 1.22 7.61
C LYS A 846 32.00 1.31 8.39
N ILE A 847 32.72 2.42 8.23
CA ILE A 847 33.96 2.75 8.92
C ILE A 847 33.89 4.21 9.33
N ASP A 848 34.11 4.51 10.61
CA ASP A 848 34.06 5.86 11.17
C ASP A 848 32.74 6.58 10.78
N ASP A 849 31.63 5.87 10.95
CA ASP A 849 30.27 6.31 10.63
C ASP A 849 29.94 6.57 9.15
N LEU A 850 30.85 6.27 8.22
CA LEU A 850 30.61 6.41 6.78
C LEU A 850 30.65 5.07 6.07
N TRP A 851 29.83 4.93 5.03
CA TRP A 851 29.77 3.74 4.20
C TRP A 851 30.72 3.82 3.01
N GLY A 852 31.42 2.72 2.75
CA GLY A 852 32.23 2.45 1.56
C GLY A 852 31.96 1.03 1.04
N TYR A 853 32.79 0.54 0.12
CA TYR A 853 32.65 -0.81 -0.43
C TYR A 853 33.98 -1.56 -0.43
N ILE A 854 33.89 -2.84 -0.08
CA ILE A 854 35.00 -3.78 -0.10
C ILE A 854 34.77 -4.90 -1.11
N ASP A 855 35.86 -5.48 -1.61
CA ASP A 855 35.83 -6.76 -2.31
C ASP A 855 35.86 -7.95 -1.33
N LYS A 856 35.80 -9.18 -1.87
CA LYS A 856 35.81 -10.42 -1.07
C LYS A 856 37.12 -10.69 -0.33
N THR A 857 38.18 -9.94 -0.59
CA THR A 857 39.44 -10.00 0.17
C THR A 857 39.44 -9.04 1.37
N GLY A 858 38.40 -8.21 1.50
CA GLY A 858 38.32 -7.15 2.51
C GLY A 858 39.02 -5.85 2.10
N LYS A 859 39.52 -5.76 0.86
CA LYS A 859 40.18 -4.54 0.37
C LYS A 859 39.12 -3.50 -0.01
N LEU A 860 39.33 -2.26 0.45
CA LEU A 860 38.50 -1.12 0.08
C LEU A 860 38.60 -0.83 -1.43
N VAL A 861 37.48 -1.00 -2.14
CA VAL A 861 37.32 -0.64 -3.55
C VAL A 861 36.80 0.79 -3.67
N ILE A 862 35.84 1.17 -2.82
CA ILE A 862 35.32 2.54 -2.71
C ILE A 862 35.49 3.00 -1.27
N GLN A 863 36.19 4.13 -1.10
CA GLN A 863 36.47 4.68 0.23
C GLN A 863 35.18 5.12 0.96
N PRO A 864 35.13 4.98 2.29
CA PRO A 864 33.97 5.38 3.10
C PRO A 864 33.67 6.87 3.01
N ASP A 865 32.54 7.21 2.39
CA ASP A 865 32.17 8.61 2.13
C ASP A 865 30.66 8.85 2.00
N PHE A 866 29.84 7.82 2.20
CA PHE A 866 28.39 7.91 2.11
C PHE A 866 27.74 7.85 3.48
N ASN A 867 26.67 8.60 3.69
CA ASN A 867 25.86 8.49 4.91
C ASN A 867 25.12 7.15 4.98
N GLU A 868 24.69 6.63 3.82
CA GLU A 868 24.15 5.28 3.65
C GLU A 868 24.57 4.68 2.30
N ALA A 869 24.63 3.35 2.25
CA ALA A 869 24.90 2.58 1.05
C ALA A 869 24.06 1.29 1.05
N LYS A 870 23.57 0.87 -0.12
CA LYS A 870 22.84 -0.40 -0.31
C LYS A 870 23.64 -1.34 -1.21
N SER A 871 23.37 -2.64 -1.14
CA SER A 871 24.01 -3.62 -2.02
C SER A 871 23.82 -3.28 -3.50
N PHE A 872 24.81 -3.66 -4.33
CA PHE A 872 24.72 -3.56 -5.78
C PHE A 872 23.58 -4.42 -6.32
N ARG A 873 22.84 -3.87 -7.28
CA ARG A 873 21.76 -4.52 -8.01
C ARG A 873 21.71 -4.03 -9.45
N GLU A 874 21.82 -4.96 -10.38
CA GLU A 874 21.91 -4.73 -11.81
C GLU A 874 23.06 -3.80 -12.24
N GLY A 875 24.22 -3.90 -11.59
CA GLY A 875 25.43 -3.15 -11.88
C GLY A 875 25.52 -1.77 -11.23
N LEU A 876 24.52 -1.37 -10.44
CA LEU A 876 24.51 -0.08 -9.72
C LEU A 876 24.16 -0.28 -8.23
N ALA A 877 24.72 0.57 -7.38
CA ALA A 877 24.37 0.65 -5.97
C ALA A 877 23.79 2.02 -5.62
N LEU A 878 22.74 1.99 -4.78
CA LEU A 878 22.09 3.17 -4.26
C LEU A 878 22.87 3.70 -3.05
N VAL A 879 23.24 4.98 -3.06
CA VAL A 879 24.01 5.63 -1.99
C VAL A 879 23.42 6.98 -1.61
N ASN A 880 23.58 7.35 -0.34
CA ASN A 880 23.13 8.62 0.20
C ASN A 880 24.32 9.51 0.62
N VAL A 881 24.26 10.80 0.28
CA VAL A 881 25.19 11.83 0.74
C VAL A 881 24.38 13.03 1.23
N GLY A 882 24.54 13.40 2.49
CA GLY A 882 23.70 14.38 3.18
C GLY A 882 22.28 13.86 3.30
N ASP A 883 21.34 14.50 2.60
CA ASP A 883 19.92 14.11 2.57
C ASP A 883 19.47 13.68 1.16
N LYS A 884 20.43 13.31 0.29
CA LYS A 884 20.16 13.04 -1.13
C LYS A 884 20.70 11.68 -1.56
N TRP A 885 19.90 10.99 -2.35
CA TRP A 885 20.22 9.70 -2.94
C TRP A 885 20.74 9.83 -4.37
N GLY A 886 21.70 8.98 -4.72
CA GLY A 886 22.31 8.84 -6.04
C GLY A 886 22.79 7.40 -6.27
N TYR A 887 23.46 7.16 -7.39
CA TYR A 887 23.87 5.82 -7.80
C TYR A 887 25.32 5.76 -8.24
N ILE A 888 25.97 4.65 -7.88
CA ILE A 888 27.36 4.36 -8.22
C ILE A 888 27.47 3.02 -8.95
N LYS A 889 28.56 2.83 -9.69
CA LYS A 889 28.97 1.57 -10.33
C LYS A 889 30.25 1.03 -9.68
N PRO A 890 30.57 -0.27 -9.79
CA PRO A 890 31.87 -0.78 -9.39
C PRO A 890 33.00 -0.09 -10.20
N LEU A 891 34.17 0.07 -9.58
CA LEU A 891 35.40 0.46 -10.29
C LEU A 891 35.96 -0.79 -10.97
N SER A 892 36.20 -0.70 -12.29
CA SER A 892 36.83 -1.76 -13.10
C SER A 892 38.30 -1.96 -12.78
#